data_AF-A0A6C2UND7-F1
#
_entry.id   AF-A0A6C2UND7-F1
#
_cell.length_a   1.000
_cell.length_b   1.000
_cell.length_c   1.000
_cell.angle_alpha   90.00
_cell.angle_beta   90.00
_cell.angle_gamma   90.00
#
_symmetry.space_group_name_H-M   'P 1'
#
loop_
_entity.id
_entity.type
_entity.pdbx_description
1 polymer ?
#
loop_
_entity_poly.entity_id
_entity_poly.type
_entity_poly.pdbx_seq_one_letter_code
_entity_poly.pdbx_strand_id
1 'polypeptide(L)'
;MKKTVLLSLHLLGAVWAWAAAPVGETVWLYHIDNASYVTADAGNGYAVTAQGVSSIGGAQLFIIEDVDGTNIALKAFVNGKYVRVQTDDKDKLYAVATNTTDALTHFLWSDLSGGKVRLTCVGDPDGNANVSPGGASEILRSNTSETGSETEFFWGIVEGLLPIDNLVYSVDDESVTLDWDDNVSGNLDSYRVYRSSESGTNYVAIATNVTKSTYTDVGMPGGITYYYVVKMVDTNGAESPLSNEIAAVPNEVVRLQHLDAANAASVFVSDGVVTQWIDQAASGNHAVPRIGNALYPSTSVSESGLSGVDMQSNRNSLELISESASDAWLDQSVGSNGFCVLVALKCDSVLAGGNDVLGNSAFGLGFNGAGQPQAWLGGQMVPSSSPGNVEGGDTLVLAFNYDAATGAYEFWESKSGTSTTGTVAAADFSTAEPVTLGSAASADRYLDGMLGEVTVFGSNLSPTHFKLQRNRLMGKWFNRPNIVLIYVDDWAWNGTPIRMDDRMRNSAMPEIMEMPNLESMAQNGMVFRNAYGSPQCTPARAAIQTGQSNPRNGMTVYMGNSGYYDDDSTTEGQKYYNFPVIANGADNTLRPEAVTISEALAPLGYACAHIGKWHMRGDPGDEGYVRHDGPTTNDEGNNYNEEDGLAGLEDPKLMTQITDDGIAFMEEQVAAGQPFYLQLSHYAMHGGWECTPESRARYQNHPAVVAHNDGETDPALINHKKDPAVFLGMAYELDLKIGEVRQKIAELGIADNTYVVMAGDNGYRHDFYDELSGLFQPLHMQKWWLWQGGIRVPMVAEGPGISAGSFTAANVVNYDFLPTFIDWAGGDPARVPDLDGISLAGLMQGKTPSWDLLERSLYFHYPHYRNTMPHSVIVKGHEAVVYFYETPVRFPTWEPIMYFDIGSDPGQYHNIYPDDPARAEALYADMTNYFASVGARIPLVPNPNYVESVYTNVSEYAKRVTGGPFIGTRTAESDESGPTTFADYWMDSWGVDIGLSTNDFDGDGVDNLAEYALGGDPTDGLDPGKVPAFGRAGDHFNYTHARRNDDSDLVDTIESTTNLVSGVWTNAGYAVDGIQKNAGTFDAITNSIPISDDETFIRLRIERK
;
A
#
# COMPACT_ATOMS: atom_id res chain seq x y z
N MET A 1 -11.56 -32.18 -13.62
CA MET A 1 -12.47 -32.82 -12.64
C MET A 1 -13.00 -34.17 -13.16
N LYS A 2 -12.78 -35.27 -12.43
CA LYS A 2 -13.62 -36.48 -12.55
C LYS A 2 -14.82 -36.34 -11.60
N LYS A 3 -16.02 -36.77 -11.99
CA LYS A 3 -17.19 -36.82 -11.08
C LYS A 3 -16.92 -37.88 -10.00
N THR A 4 -17.14 -37.59 -8.72
CA THR A 4 -16.92 -38.53 -7.60
C THR A 4 -18.22 -38.81 -6.87
N VAL A 5 -18.52 -40.09 -6.60
CA VAL A 5 -19.72 -40.51 -5.87
C VAL A 5 -19.36 -40.80 -4.42
N LEU A 6 -20.07 -40.16 -3.50
CA LEU A 6 -20.02 -40.43 -2.07
C LEU A 6 -21.13 -41.41 -1.69
N LEU A 7 -20.75 -42.60 -1.18
CA LEU A 7 -21.67 -43.59 -0.64
C LEU A 7 -21.65 -43.53 0.89
N SER A 8 -22.80 -43.17 1.48
CA SER A 8 -23.07 -43.23 2.91
C SER A 8 -23.85 -44.51 3.23
N LEU A 9 -23.31 -45.35 4.12
CA LEU A 9 -23.97 -46.56 4.62
C LEU A 9 -24.33 -46.38 6.09
N HIS A 10 -25.64 -46.35 6.37
CA HIS A 10 -26.16 -46.13 7.73
C HIS A 10 -26.41 -47.48 8.41
N LEU A 11 -25.76 -47.72 9.54
CA LEU A 11 -25.83 -48.98 10.28
C LEU A 11 -26.07 -48.67 11.77
N LEU A 12 -26.92 -49.48 12.41
CA LEU A 12 -27.61 -49.16 13.66
C LEU A 12 -26.67 -48.71 14.79
N GLY A 13 -26.65 -47.41 15.06
CA GLY A 13 -26.03 -46.83 16.26
C GLY A 13 -24.58 -46.36 16.10
N ALA A 14 -24.44 -45.13 15.58
CA ALA A 14 -23.31 -44.23 15.85
C ALA A 14 -21.92 -44.55 15.24
N VAL A 15 -21.83 -45.20 14.07
CA VAL A 15 -20.63 -45.13 13.21
C VAL A 15 -21.03 -44.86 11.76
N TRP A 16 -20.36 -43.88 11.15
CA TRP A 16 -20.52 -43.56 9.72
C TRP A 16 -19.35 -44.14 8.93
N ALA A 17 -19.65 -44.91 7.89
CA ALA A 17 -18.67 -45.34 6.89
C ALA A 17 -18.94 -44.58 5.59
N TRP A 18 -17.94 -43.83 5.13
CA TRP A 18 -17.99 -43.03 3.90
C TRP A 18 -17.07 -43.66 2.87
N ALA A 19 -17.57 -43.85 1.65
CA ALA A 19 -16.79 -44.33 0.52
C ALA A 19 -16.87 -43.34 -0.63
N ALA A 20 -15.72 -42.89 -1.13
CA ALA A 20 -15.61 -42.02 -2.28
C ALA A 20 -14.91 -42.77 -3.42
N ALA A 21 -15.51 -42.77 -4.61
CA ALA A 21 -14.85 -43.28 -5.82
C ALA A 21 -15.27 -42.45 -7.05
N PRO A 22 -14.33 -42.10 -7.95
CA PRO A 22 -14.66 -41.45 -9.21
C PRO A 22 -15.52 -42.35 -10.11
N VAL A 23 -16.42 -41.74 -10.87
CA VAL A 23 -17.22 -42.44 -11.88
C VAL A 23 -16.27 -42.97 -12.97
N GLY A 24 -16.39 -44.27 -13.26
CA GLY A 24 -15.48 -45.04 -14.10
C GLY A 24 -14.52 -45.95 -13.32
N GLU A 25 -14.30 -45.69 -12.03
CA GLU A 25 -13.38 -46.47 -11.18
C GLU A 25 -14.07 -47.65 -10.48
N THR A 26 -13.27 -48.56 -9.93
CA THR A 26 -13.75 -49.73 -9.18
C THR A 26 -13.75 -49.51 -7.67
N VAL A 27 -14.79 -49.99 -6.98
CA VAL A 27 -14.85 -50.04 -5.52
C VAL A 27 -14.99 -51.48 -5.01
N TRP A 28 -14.19 -51.84 -4.00
CA TRP A 28 -14.32 -53.11 -3.27
C TRP A 28 -15.20 -52.92 -2.04
N LEU A 29 -16.22 -53.76 -1.89
CA LEU A 29 -17.03 -53.85 -0.68
C LEU A 29 -16.62 -55.09 0.12
N TYR A 30 -16.06 -54.87 1.30
CA TYR A 30 -15.73 -55.90 2.28
C TYR A 30 -16.81 -55.94 3.37
N HIS A 31 -17.42 -57.11 3.58
CA HIS A 31 -18.30 -57.34 4.72
C HIS A 31 -17.46 -57.61 5.97
N ILE A 32 -17.65 -56.80 7.02
CA ILE A 32 -17.06 -57.02 8.36
C ILE A 32 -18.22 -57.17 9.35
N ASP A 33 -18.08 -58.06 10.33
CA ASP A 33 -19.20 -58.72 11.00
C ASP A 33 -20.27 -57.78 11.62
N ASN A 34 -21.53 -58.24 11.55
CA ASN A 34 -22.71 -57.60 12.13
C ASN A 34 -22.84 -56.09 11.85
N ALA A 35 -23.27 -55.78 10.62
CA ALA A 35 -23.64 -54.44 10.19
C ALA A 35 -22.45 -53.47 10.13
N SER A 36 -21.39 -53.86 9.41
CA SER A 36 -20.33 -52.94 8.95
C SER A 36 -19.83 -53.33 7.56
N TYR A 37 -19.59 -52.32 6.73
CA TYR A 37 -18.89 -52.45 5.45
C TYR A 37 -17.68 -51.53 5.46
N VAL A 38 -16.56 -51.98 4.89
CA VAL A 38 -15.39 -51.15 4.67
C VAL A 38 -15.05 -51.16 3.18
N THR A 39 -14.74 -49.98 2.66
CA THR A 39 -14.10 -49.80 1.37
C THR A 39 -12.60 -49.66 1.57
N ALA A 40 -11.84 -50.56 0.98
CA ALA A 40 -10.39 -50.39 0.87
C ALA A 40 -10.08 -50.00 -0.58
N ASP A 41 -9.62 -48.76 -0.77
CA ASP A 41 -8.84 -48.42 -1.96
C ASP A 41 -7.40 -48.88 -1.73
N ALA A 42 -6.88 -49.71 -2.63
CA ALA A 42 -5.57 -50.32 -2.51
C ALA A 42 -4.49 -49.41 -3.11
N GLY A 43 -4.33 -48.21 -2.52
CA GLY A 43 -3.31 -47.23 -2.94
C GLY A 43 -3.06 -46.09 -1.93
N ASN A 44 -4.12 -45.50 -1.38
CA ASN A 44 -4.04 -44.15 -0.78
C ASN A 44 -4.27 -44.10 0.75
N GLY A 45 -3.51 -44.87 1.54
CA GLY A 45 -3.21 -44.57 2.96
C GLY A 45 -4.32 -44.68 4.03
N TYR A 46 -5.62 -44.60 3.70
CA TYR A 46 -6.70 -44.60 4.70
C TYR A 46 -7.09 -46.02 5.16
N ALA A 47 -6.42 -46.52 6.20
CA ALA A 47 -6.71 -47.83 6.81
C ALA A 47 -7.13 -47.71 8.29
N VAL A 48 -8.43 -47.62 8.56
CA VAL A 48 -8.97 -47.76 9.93
C VAL A 48 -9.04 -49.25 10.30
N THR A 49 -8.35 -49.67 11.35
CA THR A 49 -8.32 -51.08 11.76
C THR A 49 -8.55 -51.25 13.27
N ALA A 50 -9.45 -52.15 13.65
CA ALA A 50 -9.64 -52.64 15.03
C ALA A 50 -9.74 -54.18 15.05
N GLN A 51 -9.23 -54.85 16.09
CA GLN A 51 -9.03 -56.31 16.10
C GLN A 51 -10.12 -57.11 16.83
N GLY A 52 -10.50 -58.28 16.27
CA GLY A 52 -11.38 -59.30 16.88
C GLY A 52 -11.64 -60.49 15.93
N VAL A 53 -11.86 -61.71 16.43
CA VAL A 53 -11.54 -62.98 15.72
C VAL A 53 -12.75 -63.95 15.73
N SER A 54 -13.19 -64.63 14.64
CA SER A 54 -12.71 -64.68 13.23
C SER A 54 -13.71 -65.35 12.25
N SER A 55 -13.78 -64.82 11.01
CA SER A 55 -13.99 -65.52 9.71
C SER A 55 -15.35 -66.26 9.46
N ILE A 56 -15.96 -66.30 8.27
CA ILE A 56 -15.52 -66.15 6.86
C ILE A 56 -16.67 -65.50 6.04
N GLY A 57 -16.40 -64.64 5.04
CA GLY A 57 -17.45 -64.03 4.20
C GLY A 57 -17.10 -63.63 2.75
N GLY A 58 -15.91 -63.07 2.48
CA GLY A 58 -15.44 -62.71 1.12
C GLY A 58 -15.90 -61.34 0.59
N ALA A 59 -15.08 -60.73 -0.28
CA ALA A 59 -15.29 -59.39 -0.83
C ALA A 59 -15.92 -59.41 -2.23
N GLN A 60 -16.61 -58.33 -2.62
CA GLN A 60 -17.14 -58.15 -3.99
C GLN A 60 -16.68 -56.82 -4.61
N LEU A 61 -16.45 -56.86 -5.93
CA LEU A 61 -15.94 -55.74 -6.73
C LEU A 61 -17.04 -55.17 -7.62
N PHE A 62 -17.16 -53.84 -7.64
CA PHE A 62 -18.14 -53.10 -8.43
C PHE A 62 -17.46 -51.98 -9.24
N ILE A 63 -18.05 -51.61 -10.37
CA ILE A 63 -17.72 -50.42 -11.16
C ILE A 63 -18.86 -49.41 -10.99
N ILE A 64 -18.51 -48.13 -10.85
CA ILE A 64 -19.45 -47.01 -10.93
C ILE A 64 -19.51 -46.54 -12.39
N GLU A 65 -20.64 -46.67 -13.07
CA GLU A 65 -20.78 -46.36 -14.50
C GLU A 65 -21.73 -45.16 -14.70
N ASP A 66 -21.30 -44.14 -15.45
CA ASP A 66 -22.18 -43.10 -16.01
C ASP A 66 -22.92 -43.74 -17.19
N VAL A 67 -24.25 -43.80 -17.11
CA VAL A 67 -25.06 -44.57 -18.08
C VAL A 67 -25.35 -43.74 -19.34
N ASP A 68 -25.49 -42.41 -19.19
CA ASP A 68 -25.90 -41.50 -20.28
C ASP A 68 -25.51 -40.02 -20.10
N GLY A 69 -24.67 -39.69 -19.11
CA GLY A 69 -24.29 -38.33 -18.72
C GLY A 69 -25.14 -37.74 -17.60
N THR A 70 -26.30 -38.35 -17.32
CA THR A 70 -27.33 -37.86 -16.37
C THR A 70 -27.68 -38.87 -15.27
N ASN A 71 -27.38 -40.17 -15.49
CA ASN A 71 -27.74 -41.28 -14.60
C ASN A 71 -26.50 -42.10 -14.18
N ILE A 72 -26.46 -42.56 -12.92
CA ILE A 72 -25.35 -43.37 -12.38
C ILE A 72 -25.84 -44.78 -12.00
N ALA A 73 -25.08 -45.82 -12.36
CA ALA A 73 -25.37 -47.21 -11.99
C ALA A 73 -24.17 -47.93 -11.35
N LEU A 74 -24.46 -48.89 -10.46
CA LEU A 74 -23.46 -49.81 -9.90
C LEU A 74 -23.52 -51.17 -10.61
N LYS A 75 -22.39 -51.59 -11.15
CA LYS A 75 -22.25 -52.80 -11.98
C LYS A 75 -21.29 -53.79 -11.33
N ALA A 76 -21.77 -54.99 -11.06
CA ALA A 76 -20.94 -56.02 -10.44
C ALA A 76 -19.89 -56.54 -11.43
N PHE A 77 -18.62 -56.62 -11.00
CA PHE A 77 -17.51 -57.07 -11.84
C PHE A 77 -17.63 -58.56 -12.23
N VAL A 78 -18.47 -59.33 -11.54
CA VAL A 78 -18.78 -60.72 -11.86
C VAL A 78 -19.99 -60.79 -12.79
N ASN A 79 -19.75 -61.14 -14.05
CA ASN A 79 -20.74 -61.36 -15.11
C ASN A 79 -21.54 -60.13 -15.59
N GLY A 80 -21.11 -58.90 -15.28
CA GLY A 80 -21.54 -57.68 -15.99
C GLY A 80 -23.02 -57.31 -15.82
N LYS A 81 -23.59 -57.57 -14.64
CA LYS A 81 -25.00 -57.29 -14.33
C LYS A 81 -25.14 -56.09 -13.40
N TYR A 82 -26.24 -55.36 -13.57
CA TYR A 82 -26.67 -54.34 -12.62
C TYR A 82 -27.29 -54.99 -11.37
N VAL A 83 -27.09 -54.35 -10.23
CA VAL A 83 -27.60 -54.82 -8.93
C VAL A 83 -28.67 -53.86 -8.40
N ARG A 84 -29.78 -54.42 -7.93
CA ARG A 84 -30.76 -53.68 -7.11
C ARG A 84 -30.42 -53.92 -5.65
N VAL A 85 -30.37 -52.84 -4.86
CA VAL A 85 -30.27 -52.94 -3.39
C VAL A 85 -31.68 -53.07 -2.81
N GLN A 86 -31.88 -54.04 -1.92
CA GLN A 86 -33.13 -54.27 -1.18
C GLN A 86 -32.84 -54.38 0.31
N THR A 87 -33.83 -54.04 1.15
CA THR A 87 -33.85 -54.39 2.57
C THR A 87 -34.69 -55.65 2.80
N ASP A 88 -34.35 -56.45 3.80
CA ASP A 88 -35.21 -57.52 4.30
C ASP A 88 -36.19 -56.97 5.37
N ASP A 89 -37.06 -57.83 5.87
CA ASP A 89 -37.99 -57.56 6.99
C ASP A 89 -37.30 -57.30 8.35
N LYS A 90 -35.99 -57.01 8.34
CA LYS A 90 -35.12 -56.64 9.46
C LYS A 90 -34.10 -55.55 9.08
N ASP A 91 -34.39 -54.78 8.03
CA ASP A 91 -33.60 -53.65 7.52
C ASP A 91 -32.16 -53.99 7.09
N LYS A 92 -31.85 -55.26 6.80
CA LYS A 92 -30.54 -55.63 6.24
C LYS A 92 -30.49 -55.41 4.74
N LEU A 93 -29.52 -54.63 4.29
CA LEU A 93 -29.23 -54.40 2.89
C LEU A 93 -28.65 -55.66 2.22
N TYR A 94 -29.25 -56.10 1.12
CA TYR A 94 -28.71 -57.14 0.24
C TYR A 94 -28.82 -56.75 -1.23
N ALA A 95 -27.82 -57.14 -2.02
CA ALA A 95 -27.77 -56.89 -3.45
C ALA A 95 -28.39 -58.07 -4.22
N VAL A 96 -29.42 -57.78 -5.03
CA VAL A 96 -30.02 -58.75 -5.95
C VAL A 96 -29.52 -58.46 -7.36
N ALA A 97 -28.84 -59.44 -7.97
CA ALA A 97 -28.44 -59.36 -9.36
C ALA A 97 -29.65 -59.53 -10.28
N THR A 98 -29.97 -58.50 -11.07
CA THR A 98 -31.08 -58.54 -12.04
C THR A 98 -30.55 -58.84 -13.45
N ASN A 99 -31.43 -59.35 -14.32
CA ASN A 99 -31.11 -59.63 -15.74
C ASN A 99 -31.81 -58.66 -16.70
N THR A 100 -32.52 -57.65 -16.17
CA THR A 100 -33.43 -56.79 -16.93
C THR A 100 -33.08 -55.32 -16.71
N THR A 101 -33.21 -54.53 -17.77
CA THR A 101 -33.04 -53.06 -17.79
C THR A 101 -34.29 -52.32 -17.29
N ASP A 102 -35.15 -52.99 -16.52
CA ASP A 102 -36.46 -52.48 -16.15
C ASP A 102 -36.39 -51.72 -14.81
N ALA A 103 -36.61 -50.40 -14.89
CA ALA A 103 -36.87 -49.47 -13.78
C ALA A 103 -36.14 -49.78 -12.46
N LEU A 104 -34.83 -49.48 -12.43
CA LEU A 104 -34.18 -49.19 -11.15
C LEU A 104 -34.70 -47.85 -10.61
N THR A 105 -34.50 -47.60 -9.31
CA THR A 105 -34.76 -46.30 -8.70
C THR A 105 -33.82 -45.26 -9.32
N HIS A 106 -34.31 -44.49 -10.29
CA HIS A 106 -33.50 -43.48 -10.97
C HIS A 106 -33.62 -42.14 -10.24
N PHE A 107 -32.51 -41.42 -10.09
CA PHE A 107 -32.48 -40.11 -9.46
C PHE A 107 -32.15 -39.07 -10.52
N LEU A 108 -33.11 -38.20 -10.85
CA LEU A 108 -32.82 -36.99 -11.62
C LEU A 108 -32.03 -36.04 -10.73
N TRP A 109 -31.01 -35.40 -11.29
CA TRP A 109 -30.23 -34.37 -10.60
C TRP A 109 -30.53 -32.98 -11.17
N SER A 110 -30.43 -31.96 -10.33
CA SER A 110 -30.48 -30.55 -10.74
C SER A 110 -29.61 -29.69 -9.81
N ASP A 111 -28.85 -28.79 -10.43
CA ASP A 111 -27.94 -27.87 -9.72
C ASP A 111 -28.71 -26.73 -9.05
N LEU A 112 -28.29 -26.38 -7.84
CA LEU A 112 -28.78 -25.23 -7.08
C LEU A 112 -27.59 -24.31 -6.71
N SER A 113 -27.87 -23.01 -6.59
CA SER A 113 -26.87 -22.01 -6.21
C SER A 113 -26.24 -22.31 -4.84
N GLY A 114 -24.93 -22.07 -4.72
CA GLY A 114 -24.19 -22.27 -3.46
C GLY A 114 -23.71 -23.71 -3.23
N GLY A 115 -23.36 -24.44 -4.29
CA GLY A 115 -22.73 -25.76 -4.19
C GLY A 115 -23.66 -26.88 -3.71
N LYS A 116 -24.94 -26.83 -4.09
CA LYS A 116 -25.95 -27.82 -3.68
C LYS A 116 -26.52 -28.55 -4.89
N VAL A 117 -26.79 -29.84 -4.74
CA VAL A 117 -27.48 -30.65 -5.75
C VAL A 117 -28.75 -31.23 -5.16
N ARG A 118 -29.84 -31.09 -5.93
CA ARG A 118 -31.12 -31.74 -5.64
C ARG A 118 -31.19 -33.07 -6.40
N LEU A 119 -31.55 -34.14 -5.69
CA LEU A 119 -31.85 -35.44 -6.28
C LEU A 119 -33.34 -35.76 -6.14
N THR A 120 -34.00 -36.04 -7.26
CA THR A 120 -35.43 -36.39 -7.33
C THR A 120 -35.59 -37.82 -7.81
N CYS A 121 -36.11 -38.70 -6.94
CA CYS A 121 -36.40 -40.09 -7.29
C CYS A 121 -37.55 -40.18 -8.31
N VAL A 122 -37.34 -40.89 -9.41
CA VAL A 122 -38.34 -41.12 -10.47
C VAL A 122 -38.45 -42.61 -10.79
N GLY A 123 -39.69 -43.12 -10.78
CA GLY A 123 -40.04 -44.44 -11.27
C GLY A 123 -40.12 -45.55 -10.21
N ASP A 124 -41.25 -45.61 -9.51
CA ASP A 124 -41.81 -46.90 -9.04
C ASP A 124 -43.14 -47.14 -9.77
N PRO A 125 -43.21 -48.07 -10.74
CA PRO A 125 -44.46 -48.42 -11.41
C PRO A 125 -45.49 -49.10 -10.50
N ASP A 126 -45.07 -49.67 -9.37
CA ASP A 126 -45.91 -50.51 -8.50
C ASP A 126 -46.41 -49.79 -7.24
N GLY A 127 -46.02 -48.52 -7.03
CA GLY A 127 -46.59 -47.61 -6.02
C GLY A 127 -46.48 -48.09 -4.57
N ASN A 128 -45.42 -48.82 -4.21
CA ASN A 128 -45.31 -49.53 -2.93
C ASN A 128 -43.98 -49.26 -2.20
N ALA A 129 -43.78 -48.01 -1.80
CA ALA A 129 -42.77 -47.62 -0.80
C ALA A 129 -43.46 -47.03 0.46
N ASN A 130 -44.28 -47.83 1.14
CA ASN A 130 -44.84 -47.49 2.45
C ASN A 130 -43.93 -47.99 3.57
N VAL A 131 -43.20 -47.09 4.23
CA VAL A 131 -42.59 -47.34 5.54
C VAL A 131 -42.99 -46.18 6.47
N SER A 132 -43.58 -46.49 7.61
CA SER A 132 -44.20 -45.53 8.54
C SER A 132 -43.67 -45.75 9.97
N PRO A 133 -43.53 -44.71 10.81
CA PRO A 133 -42.43 -44.67 11.80
C PRO A 133 -42.83 -45.03 13.25
N GLY A 134 -41.80 -45.36 14.05
CA GLY A 134 -41.83 -45.30 15.51
C GLY A 134 -40.50 -45.74 16.13
N GLY A 135 -39.80 -44.93 16.94
CA GLY A 135 -40.05 -43.52 17.28
C GLY A 135 -39.01 -42.96 18.27
N ALA A 136 -39.20 -41.69 18.65
CA ALA A 136 -38.42 -40.84 19.58
C ALA A 136 -37.16 -40.11 19.03
N SER A 137 -37.26 -38.76 19.01
CA SER A 137 -36.21 -37.70 19.09
C SER A 137 -34.90 -37.85 18.30
N GLU A 138 -34.41 -36.87 17.52
CA GLU A 138 -34.76 -35.44 17.38
C GLU A 138 -34.30 -34.91 16.00
N ILE A 139 -34.92 -33.80 15.52
CA ILE A 139 -34.49 -32.89 14.42
C ILE A 139 -33.69 -33.54 13.26
N LEU A 140 -34.30 -33.84 12.11
CA LEU A 140 -34.65 -32.86 11.06
C LEU A 140 -36.05 -33.13 10.46
N ARG A 141 -36.78 -32.07 10.08
CA ARG A 141 -38.09 -32.17 9.42
C ARG A 141 -38.09 -31.47 8.06
N SER A 142 -38.62 -32.14 7.05
CA SER A 142 -39.53 -31.53 6.06
C SER A 142 -40.77 -32.43 5.96
N ASN A 143 -41.94 -31.87 5.60
CA ASN A 143 -43.22 -32.53 5.85
C ASN A 143 -44.13 -32.53 4.62
N THR A 144 -44.65 -33.73 4.30
CA THR A 144 -45.94 -34.05 3.64
C THR A 144 -46.21 -33.70 2.16
N SER A 145 -46.55 -34.80 1.45
CA SER A 145 -47.71 -35.03 0.56
C SER A 145 -47.59 -34.85 -0.97
N GLU A 146 -48.10 -35.89 -1.65
CA GLU A 146 -48.37 -36.08 -3.09
C GLU A 146 -47.17 -36.16 -4.05
N THR A 147 -46.84 -37.41 -4.46
CA THR A 147 -46.03 -37.81 -5.63
C THR A 147 -44.75 -37.02 -5.92
N GLY A 148 -43.66 -37.40 -5.23
CA GLY A 148 -42.29 -36.94 -5.52
C GLY A 148 -41.57 -36.55 -4.25
N SER A 149 -40.67 -37.39 -3.74
CA SER A 149 -39.80 -37.05 -2.62
C SER A 149 -38.53 -36.37 -3.12
N GLU A 150 -38.34 -35.10 -2.79
CA GLU A 150 -37.07 -34.39 -2.99
C GLU A 150 -36.20 -34.51 -1.73
N THR A 151 -34.92 -34.84 -1.91
CA THR A 151 -33.91 -34.81 -0.84
C THR A 151 -32.75 -33.93 -1.29
N GLU A 152 -32.39 -32.92 -0.48
CA GLU A 152 -31.19 -32.12 -0.70
C GLU A 152 -29.99 -32.80 -0.04
N PHE A 153 -28.88 -32.90 -0.78
CA PHE A 153 -27.62 -33.41 -0.28
C PHE A 153 -26.58 -32.28 -0.25
N PHE A 154 -25.78 -32.25 0.82
CA PHE A 154 -24.58 -31.42 0.87
C PHE A 154 -23.42 -32.23 0.28
N TRP A 155 -22.63 -31.62 -0.62
CA TRP A 155 -21.26 -32.07 -0.81
C TRP A 155 -20.36 -31.33 0.19
N GLY A 156 -19.29 -31.99 0.63
CA GLY A 156 -18.16 -31.37 1.30
C GLY A 156 -16.90 -31.77 0.54
N ILE A 157 -15.96 -30.83 0.42
CA ILE A 157 -14.61 -31.16 -0.03
C ILE A 157 -13.97 -31.99 1.10
N VAL A 158 -13.41 -33.15 0.76
CA VAL A 158 -12.55 -33.87 1.72
C VAL A 158 -11.21 -33.15 1.70
N GLU A 159 -10.95 -32.34 2.72
CA GLU A 159 -9.73 -31.56 2.81
C GLU A 159 -8.51 -32.47 3.00
N GLY A 160 -7.82 -32.67 1.88
CA GLY A 160 -6.44 -33.09 1.79
C GLY A 160 -5.95 -32.60 0.44
N LEU A 161 -4.92 -31.76 0.43
CA LEU A 161 -4.39 -31.20 -0.80
C LEU A 161 -4.00 -32.33 -1.77
N LEU A 162 -4.65 -32.38 -2.92
CA LEU A 162 -4.29 -33.30 -4.00
C LEU A 162 -2.87 -32.95 -4.52
N PRO A 163 -2.11 -33.89 -5.11
CA PRO A 163 -0.92 -33.50 -5.85
C PRO A 163 -1.27 -32.51 -6.97
N ILE A 164 -0.32 -31.63 -7.30
CA ILE A 164 -0.45 -30.72 -8.44
C ILE A 164 -0.47 -31.52 -9.74
N ASP A 165 -1.48 -31.28 -10.57
CA ASP A 165 -1.60 -31.81 -11.92
C ASP A 165 -0.88 -30.89 -12.94
N ASN A 166 -0.50 -31.46 -14.09
CA ASN A 166 0.08 -30.75 -15.24
C ASN A 166 1.30 -29.86 -14.94
N LEU A 167 2.22 -30.27 -14.06
CA LEU A 167 3.52 -29.59 -13.99
C LEU A 167 4.24 -29.75 -15.33
N VAL A 168 4.43 -28.63 -16.03
CA VAL A 168 5.16 -28.47 -17.28
C VAL A 168 6.32 -27.50 -17.10
N TYR A 169 7.13 -27.34 -18.14
CA TYR A 169 8.24 -26.40 -18.13
C TYR A 169 8.54 -25.83 -19.50
N SER A 170 9.21 -24.68 -19.50
CA SER A 170 10.03 -24.19 -20.60
C SER A 170 11.47 -23.98 -20.12
N VAL A 171 12.43 -24.14 -21.02
CA VAL A 171 13.86 -23.91 -20.73
C VAL A 171 14.33 -22.66 -21.43
N ASP A 172 15.23 -21.95 -20.77
CA ASP A 172 15.93 -20.79 -21.30
C ASP A 172 17.41 -20.88 -20.89
N ASP A 173 18.20 -19.89 -21.26
CA ASP A 173 19.62 -19.77 -20.92
C ASP A 173 19.84 -19.87 -19.40
N GLU A 174 20.51 -20.95 -18.95
CA GLU A 174 20.79 -21.27 -17.54
C GLU A 174 19.59 -21.08 -16.58
N SER A 175 18.38 -21.36 -17.09
CA SER A 175 17.14 -21.19 -16.34
C SER A 175 16.02 -22.13 -16.82
N VAL A 176 15.07 -22.41 -15.92
CA VAL A 176 13.89 -23.24 -16.16
C VAL A 176 12.67 -22.53 -15.60
N THR A 177 11.70 -22.22 -16.46
CA THR A 177 10.39 -21.73 -16.02
C THR A 177 9.44 -22.91 -15.88
N LEU A 178 8.99 -23.14 -14.66
CA LEU A 178 7.97 -24.10 -14.27
C LEU A 178 6.59 -23.44 -14.37
N ASP A 179 5.58 -24.22 -14.76
CA ASP A 179 4.19 -23.79 -14.88
C ASP A 179 3.30 -25.01 -14.59
N TRP A 180 2.17 -24.82 -13.91
CA TRP A 180 1.25 -25.90 -13.53
C TRP A 180 -0.20 -25.44 -13.48
N ASP A 181 -1.16 -26.37 -13.42
CA ASP A 181 -2.58 -26.00 -13.37
C ASP A 181 -2.90 -25.17 -12.11
N ASP A 182 -3.57 -24.02 -12.29
CA ASP A 182 -4.14 -23.23 -11.20
C ASP A 182 -5.05 -24.08 -10.30
N ASN A 183 -4.80 -24.08 -8.99
CA ASN A 183 -5.72 -24.68 -8.03
C ASN A 183 -6.62 -23.62 -7.38
N VAL A 184 -7.93 -23.89 -7.43
CA VAL A 184 -9.01 -23.06 -6.86
C VAL A 184 -9.48 -23.54 -5.49
N SER A 185 -8.62 -24.26 -4.74
CA SER A 185 -8.93 -24.71 -3.39
C SER A 185 -9.01 -23.52 -2.43
N GLY A 186 -10.13 -23.36 -1.73
CA GLY A 186 -10.36 -22.24 -0.81
C GLY A 186 -9.48 -22.23 0.46
N ASN A 187 -8.57 -23.20 0.59
CA ASN A 187 -7.58 -23.31 1.65
C ASN A 187 -6.12 -23.33 1.13
N LEU A 188 -5.89 -23.09 -0.16
CA LEU A 188 -4.52 -22.94 -0.69
C LEU A 188 -3.89 -21.66 -0.13
N ASP A 189 -2.77 -21.80 0.56
CA ASP A 189 -1.92 -20.70 1.00
C ASP A 189 -0.87 -20.40 -0.08
N SER A 190 -0.08 -21.41 -0.43
CA SER A 190 1.05 -21.23 -1.34
C SER A 190 1.54 -22.53 -1.99
N TYR A 191 2.51 -22.41 -2.88
CA TYR A 191 3.24 -23.50 -3.49
C TYR A 191 4.69 -23.54 -2.98
N ARG A 192 5.26 -24.75 -2.94
CA ARG A 192 6.66 -25.01 -2.58
C ARG A 192 7.33 -25.79 -3.70
N VAL A 193 8.38 -25.20 -4.28
CA VAL A 193 9.11 -25.73 -5.43
C VAL A 193 10.38 -26.41 -4.96
N TYR A 194 10.61 -27.63 -5.45
CA TYR A 194 11.82 -28.40 -5.14
C TYR A 194 12.58 -28.77 -6.41
N ARG A 195 13.90 -28.91 -6.27
CA ARG A 195 14.84 -29.33 -7.30
C ARG A 195 15.75 -30.45 -6.80
N SER A 196 16.07 -31.40 -7.67
CA SER A 196 17.11 -32.40 -7.47
C SER A 196 18.05 -32.50 -8.67
N SER A 197 19.27 -33.00 -8.45
CA SER A 197 20.18 -33.47 -9.50
C SER A 197 20.00 -34.96 -9.84
N GLU A 198 19.10 -35.65 -9.13
CA GLU A 198 18.85 -37.10 -9.25
C GLU A 198 17.33 -37.37 -9.30
N SER A 199 16.88 -38.15 -10.30
CA SER A 199 15.46 -38.47 -10.47
C SER A 199 14.88 -39.23 -9.26
N GLY A 200 13.72 -38.80 -8.79
CA GLY A 200 12.88 -39.47 -7.80
C GLY A 200 13.37 -39.38 -6.36
N THR A 201 14.44 -38.62 -6.07
CA THR A 201 15.06 -38.55 -4.74
C THR A 201 15.81 -37.23 -4.54
N ASN A 202 16.25 -36.94 -3.32
CA ASN A 202 17.18 -35.84 -2.99
C ASN A 202 16.68 -34.43 -3.38
N TYR A 203 15.36 -34.25 -3.47
CA TYR A 203 14.72 -32.95 -3.68
C TYR A 203 15.02 -31.98 -2.54
N VAL A 204 15.55 -30.81 -2.90
CA VAL A 204 15.79 -29.66 -2.01
C VAL A 204 14.79 -28.57 -2.38
N ALA A 205 14.13 -27.96 -1.38
CA ALA A 205 13.26 -26.81 -1.63
C ALA A 205 14.12 -25.64 -2.14
N ILE A 206 13.75 -25.07 -3.28
CA ILE A 206 14.41 -23.90 -3.89
C ILE A 206 13.55 -22.65 -3.85
N ALA A 207 12.24 -22.79 -3.64
CA ALA A 207 11.35 -21.69 -3.29
C ALA A 207 10.23 -22.17 -2.38
N THR A 208 9.84 -21.28 -1.46
CA THR A 208 8.71 -21.39 -0.54
C THR A 208 7.77 -20.21 -0.78
N ASN A 209 6.52 -20.31 -0.33
CA ASN A 209 5.56 -19.20 -0.36
C ASN A 209 5.34 -18.62 -1.78
N VAL A 210 5.40 -19.48 -2.80
CA VAL A 210 5.14 -19.13 -4.20
C VAL A 210 3.62 -19.05 -4.37
N THR A 211 3.06 -17.87 -4.64
CA THR A 211 1.60 -17.65 -4.65
C THR A 211 0.95 -17.78 -6.04
N LYS A 212 1.76 -17.81 -7.11
CA LYS A 212 1.32 -18.01 -8.49
C LYS A 212 1.66 -19.43 -8.95
N SER A 213 0.93 -19.98 -9.91
CA SER A 213 1.09 -21.33 -10.48
C SER A 213 2.33 -21.50 -11.39
N THR A 214 3.33 -20.64 -11.22
CA THR A 214 4.55 -20.58 -12.04
C THR A 214 5.74 -20.17 -11.19
N TYR A 215 6.94 -20.64 -11.57
CA TYR A 215 8.19 -20.29 -10.91
C TYR A 215 9.38 -20.41 -11.88
N THR A 216 10.26 -19.41 -11.92
CA THR A 216 11.49 -19.46 -12.73
C THR A 216 12.72 -19.71 -11.87
N ASP A 217 13.34 -20.88 -12.03
CA ASP A 217 14.64 -21.20 -11.46
C ASP A 217 15.76 -20.63 -12.35
N VAL A 218 16.75 -19.95 -11.76
CA VAL A 218 17.76 -19.16 -12.49
C VAL A 218 19.17 -19.37 -11.95
N GLY A 219 20.17 -19.09 -12.79
CA GLY A 219 21.59 -19.09 -12.38
C GLY A 219 22.18 -20.49 -12.20
N MET A 220 21.59 -21.48 -12.86
CA MET A 220 22.00 -22.88 -12.77
C MET A 220 22.78 -23.32 -14.02
N PRO A 221 23.87 -24.11 -13.88
CA PRO A 221 24.64 -24.56 -15.04
C PRO A 221 23.79 -25.26 -16.10
N GLY A 222 23.76 -24.68 -17.30
CA GLY A 222 23.07 -25.28 -18.45
C GLY A 222 23.71 -26.59 -18.90
N GLY A 223 22.97 -27.39 -19.67
CA GLY A 223 23.39 -28.72 -20.10
C GLY A 223 23.34 -29.81 -19.02
N ILE A 224 23.14 -29.46 -17.74
CA ILE A 224 22.87 -30.40 -16.66
C ILE A 224 21.36 -30.68 -16.57
N THR A 225 20.98 -31.94 -16.33
CA THR A 225 19.57 -32.30 -16.07
C THR A 225 19.19 -32.04 -14.62
N TYR A 226 18.12 -31.28 -14.43
CA TYR A 226 17.51 -31.01 -13.13
C TYR A 226 16.10 -31.56 -13.08
N TYR A 227 15.73 -32.07 -11.91
CA TYR A 227 14.44 -32.71 -11.67
C TYR A 227 13.62 -31.84 -10.73
N TYR A 228 12.41 -31.47 -11.14
CA TYR A 228 11.54 -30.61 -10.37
C TYR A 228 10.25 -31.30 -9.98
N VAL A 229 9.80 -30.96 -8.78
CA VAL A 229 8.49 -31.30 -8.23
C VAL A 229 7.98 -30.10 -7.44
N VAL A 230 6.67 -29.91 -7.43
CA VAL A 230 6.00 -28.84 -6.70
C VAL A 230 5.00 -29.46 -5.73
N LYS A 231 4.77 -28.79 -4.61
CA LYS A 231 3.69 -29.08 -3.66
C LYS A 231 2.82 -27.84 -3.44
N MET A 232 1.58 -28.06 -3.08
CA MET A 232 0.77 -27.05 -2.40
C MET A 232 1.01 -27.08 -0.89
N VAL A 233 0.77 -25.95 -0.25
CA VAL A 233 0.75 -25.71 1.18
C VAL A 233 -0.63 -25.09 1.48
N ASP A 234 -1.32 -25.57 2.51
CA ASP A 234 -2.58 -24.97 2.95
C ASP A 234 -2.35 -23.93 4.06
N THR A 235 -3.41 -23.19 4.40
CA THR A 235 -3.38 -22.17 5.47
C THR A 235 -3.05 -22.71 6.86
N ASN A 236 -2.96 -24.04 7.05
CA ASN A 236 -2.50 -24.68 8.27
C ASN A 236 -1.05 -25.20 8.16
N GLY A 237 -0.36 -24.91 7.05
CA GLY A 237 1.00 -25.37 6.76
C GLY A 237 1.11 -26.85 6.36
N ALA A 238 -0.01 -27.54 6.08
CA ALA A 238 0.04 -28.92 5.61
C ALA A 238 0.35 -28.96 4.11
N GLU A 239 1.17 -29.93 3.68
CA GLU A 239 1.63 -30.04 2.31
C GLU A 239 0.91 -31.13 1.51
N SER A 240 0.72 -30.91 0.21
CA SER A 240 0.26 -31.95 -0.73
C SER A 240 1.30 -33.08 -0.90
N PRO A 241 0.90 -34.23 -1.49
CA PRO A 241 1.83 -35.10 -2.18
C PRO A 241 2.57 -34.33 -3.30
N LEU A 242 3.74 -34.85 -3.71
CA LEU A 242 4.49 -34.27 -4.83
C LEU A 242 3.67 -34.32 -6.14
N SER A 243 3.84 -33.29 -6.97
CA SER A 243 3.44 -33.30 -8.38
C SER A 243 4.07 -34.46 -9.16
N ASN A 244 3.73 -34.60 -10.45
CA ASN A 244 4.60 -35.32 -11.38
C ASN A 244 6.02 -34.71 -11.36
N GLU A 245 7.05 -35.56 -11.40
CA GLU A 245 8.42 -35.10 -11.65
C GLU A 245 8.54 -34.67 -13.12
N ILE A 246 9.21 -33.54 -13.34
CA ILE A 246 9.70 -33.15 -14.66
C ILE A 246 11.23 -33.16 -14.66
N ALA A 247 11.82 -33.53 -15.80
CA ALA A 247 13.25 -33.43 -16.04
C ALA A 247 13.48 -32.33 -17.08
N ALA A 248 14.16 -31.25 -16.68
CA ALA A 248 14.50 -30.11 -17.53
C ALA A 248 16.02 -30.00 -17.70
N VAL A 249 16.44 -29.51 -18.86
CA VAL A 249 17.86 -29.23 -19.16
C VAL A 249 17.92 -27.77 -19.61
N PRO A 250 18.37 -26.83 -18.76
CA PRO A 250 18.53 -25.43 -19.13
C PRO A 250 19.52 -25.31 -20.29
N ASN A 251 19.38 -24.30 -21.13
CA ASN A 251 20.27 -24.10 -22.26
C ASN A 251 21.70 -23.82 -21.76
N GLU A 252 22.68 -24.51 -22.33
CA GLU A 252 24.10 -24.27 -22.04
C GLU A 252 24.57 -23.00 -22.76
N VAL A 253 25.05 -22.03 -21.99
CA VAL A 253 25.59 -20.78 -22.53
C VAL A 253 27.11 -20.84 -22.58
N VAL A 254 27.68 -20.76 -23.78
CA VAL A 254 29.13 -20.82 -23.98
C VAL A 254 29.78 -19.51 -23.53
N ARG A 255 30.44 -19.53 -22.36
CA ARG A 255 31.34 -18.44 -21.92
C ARG A 255 32.68 -18.59 -22.63
N LEU A 256 33.00 -17.64 -23.51
CA LEU A 256 34.34 -17.55 -24.11
C LEU A 256 35.36 -16.99 -23.12
N GLN A 257 34.90 -16.17 -22.16
CA GLN A 257 35.77 -15.56 -21.16
C GLN A 257 34.99 -14.99 -19.96
N HIS A 258 35.57 -15.08 -18.77
CA HIS A 258 35.12 -14.38 -17.57
C HIS A 258 36.30 -13.92 -16.73
N LEU A 259 36.44 -12.60 -16.55
CA LEU A 259 37.51 -11.97 -15.80
C LEU A 259 36.91 -11.15 -14.65
N ASP A 260 37.33 -11.39 -13.42
CA ASP A 260 36.78 -10.73 -12.23
C ASP A 260 37.91 -10.27 -11.29
N ALA A 261 38.06 -8.95 -11.13
CA ALA A 261 39.13 -8.34 -10.33
C ALA A 261 38.82 -8.32 -8.82
N ALA A 262 37.55 -8.51 -8.43
CA ALA A 262 37.18 -8.70 -7.03
C ALA A 262 37.74 -10.04 -6.50
N ASN A 263 37.85 -11.05 -7.37
CA ASN A 263 38.66 -12.24 -7.12
C ASN A 263 40.14 -11.92 -7.33
N ALA A 264 40.78 -11.34 -6.30
CA ALA A 264 42.19 -10.97 -6.29
C ALA A 264 43.15 -12.13 -6.65
N ALA A 265 42.76 -13.39 -6.40
CA ALA A 265 43.56 -14.56 -6.77
C ALA A 265 43.60 -14.82 -8.29
N SER A 266 42.73 -14.17 -9.07
CA SER A 266 42.74 -14.23 -10.54
C SER A 266 43.65 -13.17 -11.19
N VAL A 267 44.07 -12.12 -10.46
CA VAL A 267 44.91 -11.05 -11.01
C VAL A 267 46.36 -11.25 -10.60
N PHE A 268 47.19 -11.71 -11.53
CA PHE A 268 48.61 -11.95 -11.31
C PHE A 268 49.38 -10.66 -11.60
N VAL A 269 50.24 -10.27 -10.65
CA VAL A 269 51.02 -9.03 -10.73
C VAL A 269 52.52 -9.26 -10.48
N SER A 270 53.35 -8.41 -11.07
CA SER A 270 54.76 -8.23 -10.71
C SER A 270 54.99 -6.75 -10.44
N ASP A 271 55.46 -6.42 -9.23
CA ASP A 271 55.67 -5.03 -8.78
C ASP A 271 54.43 -4.12 -9.00
N GLY A 272 53.23 -4.68 -8.82
CA GLY A 272 51.94 -4.00 -9.02
C GLY A 272 51.44 -3.94 -10.47
N VAL A 273 52.27 -4.28 -11.47
CA VAL A 273 51.86 -4.38 -12.88
C VAL A 273 51.20 -5.72 -13.12
N VAL A 274 50.01 -5.72 -13.71
CA VAL A 274 49.30 -6.95 -14.14
C VAL A 274 50.15 -7.67 -15.19
N THR A 275 50.51 -8.92 -14.92
CA THR A 275 51.20 -9.80 -15.87
C THR A 275 50.23 -10.78 -16.54
N GLN A 276 49.12 -11.10 -15.88
CA GLN A 276 48.07 -11.96 -16.38
C GLN A 276 46.79 -11.78 -15.55
N TRP A 277 45.62 -11.71 -16.19
CA TRP A 277 44.32 -11.79 -15.54
C TRP A 277 43.65 -13.09 -15.97
N ILE A 278 43.46 -13.99 -15.01
CA ILE A 278 43.06 -15.38 -15.25
C ILE A 278 41.57 -15.46 -15.57
N ASP A 279 41.27 -15.89 -16.79
CA ASP A 279 39.96 -16.39 -17.17
C ASP A 279 39.42 -17.46 -16.21
N GLN A 280 38.21 -17.22 -15.71
CA GLN A 280 37.44 -18.06 -14.79
C GLN A 280 36.38 -18.90 -15.52
N ALA A 281 36.13 -18.65 -16.82
CA ALA A 281 35.28 -19.49 -17.67
C ALA A 281 35.94 -20.84 -18.05
N ALA A 282 37.19 -21.07 -17.62
CA ALA A 282 38.00 -22.24 -17.94
C ALA A 282 38.25 -22.47 -19.45
N SER A 283 38.08 -21.44 -20.28
CA SER A 283 38.42 -21.48 -21.71
C SER A 283 39.93 -21.39 -21.94
N GLY A 284 40.66 -20.83 -20.96
CA GLY A 284 42.11 -20.59 -21.03
C GLY A 284 42.48 -19.27 -21.72
N ASN A 285 41.48 -18.46 -22.10
CA ASN A 285 41.67 -17.13 -22.67
C ASN A 285 42.04 -16.12 -21.57
N HIS A 286 43.21 -16.25 -20.95
CA HIS A 286 43.66 -15.29 -19.94
C HIS A 286 44.01 -13.95 -20.59
N ALA A 287 43.57 -12.83 -20.01
CA ALA A 287 43.97 -11.52 -20.52
C ALA A 287 45.41 -11.19 -20.12
N VAL A 288 46.20 -10.65 -21.05
CA VAL A 288 47.65 -10.45 -20.89
C VAL A 288 48.10 -9.07 -21.38
N PRO A 289 49.20 -8.48 -20.87
CA PRO A 289 49.67 -7.17 -21.30
C PRO A 289 49.94 -7.06 -22.81
N ARG A 290 49.42 -5.99 -23.42
CA ARG A 290 49.60 -5.70 -24.85
C ARG A 290 50.24 -4.35 -25.10
N ILE A 291 49.75 -3.28 -24.47
CA ILE A 291 50.33 -1.93 -24.55
C ILE A 291 50.47 -1.40 -23.12
N GLY A 292 51.64 -0.84 -22.80
CA GLY A 292 51.89 -0.24 -21.49
C GLY A 292 51.74 -1.22 -20.32
N ASN A 293 51.36 -0.70 -19.16
CA ASN A 293 51.27 -1.42 -17.89
C ASN A 293 49.94 -1.10 -17.20
N ALA A 294 48.98 -2.04 -17.18
CA ALA A 294 47.84 -1.95 -16.26
C ALA A 294 48.29 -2.32 -14.82
N LEU A 295 47.67 -1.74 -13.79
CA LEU A 295 48.03 -1.95 -12.39
C LEU A 295 46.95 -2.71 -11.62
N TYR A 296 47.34 -3.42 -10.56
CA TYR A 296 46.41 -4.00 -9.60
C TYR A 296 47.04 -4.11 -8.19
N PRO A 297 46.30 -3.84 -7.10
CA PRO A 297 44.95 -3.28 -7.07
C PRO A 297 44.92 -1.84 -7.60
N SER A 298 43.75 -1.42 -8.07
CA SER A 298 43.48 -0.05 -8.45
C SER A 298 43.53 0.89 -7.24
N THR A 299 43.90 2.16 -7.49
CA THR A 299 43.81 3.20 -6.45
C THR A 299 42.42 3.79 -6.32
N SER A 300 41.65 3.77 -7.42
CA SER A 300 40.20 4.00 -7.43
C SER A 300 39.45 2.71 -7.10
N VAL A 301 38.27 2.83 -6.50
CA VAL A 301 37.35 1.71 -6.22
C VAL A 301 36.00 1.97 -6.87
N SER A 302 35.20 0.91 -7.03
CA SER A 302 33.81 1.01 -7.45
C SER A 302 32.96 1.65 -6.35
N GLU A 303 31.71 1.95 -6.68
CA GLU A 303 30.73 2.47 -5.74
C GLU A 303 30.47 1.48 -4.58
N SER A 304 30.48 0.17 -4.83
CA SER A 304 30.49 -0.88 -3.80
C SER A 304 31.84 -1.07 -3.06
N GLY A 305 32.84 -0.23 -3.33
CA GLY A 305 34.16 -0.27 -2.68
C GLY A 305 35.11 -1.37 -3.18
N LEU A 306 34.76 -2.09 -4.26
CA LEU A 306 35.61 -3.13 -4.84
C LEU A 306 36.74 -2.52 -5.69
N SER A 307 37.93 -3.13 -5.65
CA SER A 307 39.05 -2.78 -6.53
C SER A 307 38.96 -3.48 -7.88
N GLY A 308 39.43 -2.81 -8.92
CA GLY A 308 39.59 -3.30 -10.28
C GLY A 308 41.04 -3.35 -10.76
N VAL A 309 41.22 -3.66 -12.05
CA VAL A 309 42.47 -3.48 -12.81
C VAL A 309 42.50 -2.07 -13.37
N ASP A 310 43.47 -1.28 -12.92
CA ASP A 310 43.66 0.13 -13.23
C ASP A 310 44.37 0.31 -14.58
N MET A 311 43.70 0.97 -15.52
CA MET A 311 44.25 1.30 -16.84
C MET A 311 45.06 2.59 -16.82
N GLN A 312 45.00 3.37 -15.73
CA GLN A 312 45.63 4.67 -15.53
C GLN A 312 45.22 5.72 -16.58
N SER A 313 45.64 6.97 -16.38
CA SER A 313 45.46 8.07 -17.35
C SER A 313 46.39 7.98 -18.57
N ASN A 314 46.52 6.79 -19.16
CA ASN A 314 47.39 6.50 -20.30
C ASN A 314 46.82 5.36 -21.16
N ARG A 315 47.33 5.20 -22.38
CA ARG A 315 46.91 4.14 -23.32
C ARG A 315 47.48 2.76 -22.95
N ASN A 316 47.22 2.29 -21.74
CA ASN A 316 47.52 0.92 -21.33
C ASN A 316 46.41 -0.01 -21.85
N SER A 317 46.76 -1.25 -22.21
CA SER A 317 45.79 -2.27 -22.60
C SER A 317 46.25 -3.69 -22.32
N LEU A 318 45.25 -4.53 -22.01
CA LEU A 318 45.40 -5.99 -22.01
C LEU A 318 44.81 -6.54 -23.30
N GLU A 319 45.44 -7.53 -23.90
CA GLU A 319 44.82 -8.40 -24.89
C GLU A 319 43.77 -9.26 -24.20
N LEU A 320 42.54 -9.20 -24.68
CA LEU A 320 41.39 -9.92 -24.15
C LEU A 320 41.20 -11.25 -24.90
N ILE A 321 41.03 -11.16 -26.22
CA ILE A 321 40.88 -12.31 -27.12
C ILE A 321 41.92 -12.17 -28.22
N SER A 322 42.76 -13.20 -28.40
CA SER A 322 43.82 -13.21 -29.42
C SER A 322 43.27 -13.03 -30.86
N GLU A 323 44.11 -12.56 -31.78
CA GLU A 323 43.75 -12.22 -33.17
C GLU A 323 42.94 -13.33 -33.86
N SER A 324 43.46 -14.56 -33.87
CA SER A 324 42.80 -15.71 -34.50
C SER A 324 41.51 -16.15 -33.81
N ALA A 325 41.34 -15.86 -32.52
CA ALA A 325 40.11 -16.17 -31.79
C ALA A 325 39.06 -15.04 -31.93
N SER A 326 39.53 -13.79 -32.07
CA SER A 326 38.73 -12.61 -32.39
C SER A 326 38.08 -12.75 -33.77
N ASP A 327 38.87 -13.10 -34.79
CA ASP A 327 38.34 -13.31 -36.15
C ASP A 327 37.32 -14.47 -36.20
N ALA A 328 37.57 -15.57 -35.47
CA ALA A 328 36.63 -16.69 -35.39
C ALA A 328 35.36 -16.39 -34.57
N TRP A 329 35.41 -15.42 -33.66
CA TRP A 329 34.26 -14.96 -32.86
C TRP A 329 33.43 -13.89 -33.59
N LEU A 330 34.09 -13.05 -34.39
CA LEU A 330 33.46 -11.94 -35.12
C LEU A 330 33.05 -12.31 -36.56
N ASP A 331 33.44 -13.47 -37.09
CA ASP A 331 32.79 -14.03 -38.29
C ASP A 331 31.37 -14.52 -37.95
N GLN A 332 30.39 -13.67 -38.23
CA GLN A 332 28.97 -13.95 -38.02
C GLN A 332 28.27 -14.30 -39.35
N SER A 333 29.00 -14.70 -40.39
CA SER A 333 28.45 -14.89 -41.74
C SER A 333 27.73 -16.23 -41.96
N VAL A 334 28.10 -17.29 -41.24
CA VAL A 334 27.53 -18.64 -41.42
C VAL A 334 27.47 -19.43 -40.11
N GLY A 335 26.26 -19.78 -39.66
CA GLY A 335 26.05 -20.78 -38.60
C GLY A 335 26.43 -20.34 -37.19
N SER A 336 26.61 -19.04 -36.97
CA SER A 336 26.82 -18.44 -35.66
C SER A 336 25.49 -18.12 -34.97
N ASN A 337 25.52 -18.09 -33.64
CA ASN A 337 24.38 -17.70 -32.80
C ASN A 337 24.58 -16.30 -32.19
N GLY A 338 25.30 -15.39 -32.88
CA GLY A 338 25.60 -14.07 -32.31
C GLY A 338 26.60 -14.11 -31.15
N PHE A 339 26.55 -13.12 -30.27
CA PHE A 339 27.41 -13.01 -29.07
C PHE A 339 26.82 -12.05 -28.02
N CYS A 340 27.35 -12.10 -26.80
CA CYS A 340 27.05 -11.11 -25.76
C CYS A 340 28.33 -10.71 -24.98
N VAL A 341 28.44 -9.43 -24.63
CA VAL A 341 29.55 -8.86 -23.86
C VAL A 341 29.01 -7.98 -22.75
N LEU A 342 29.53 -8.16 -21.53
CA LEU A 342 29.28 -7.26 -20.41
C LEU A 342 30.61 -6.83 -19.78
N VAL A 343 30.69 -5.56 -19.37
CA VAL A 343 31.84 -5.00 -18.64
C VAL A 343 31.37 -4.08 -17.52
N ALA A 344 31.87 -4.33 -16.31
CA ALA A 344 31.81 -3.43 -15.16
C ALA A 344 33.11 -2.63 -15.06
N LEU A 345 33.01 -1.31 -14.88
CA LEU A 345 34.14 -0.40 -14.81
C LEU A 345 33.88 0.77 -13.86
N LYS A 346 34.94 1.53 -13.55
CA LYS A 346 34.88 2.82 -12.85
C LYS A 346 35.62 3.84 -13.70
N CYS A 347 34.93 4.92 -14.07
CA CYS A 347 35.50 6.05 -14.80
C CYS A 347 36.07 7.06 -13.80
N ASP A 348 37.32 7.46 -14.01
CA ASP A 348 37.97 8.53 -13.24
C ASP A 348 38.04 9.83 -14.04
N SER A 349 38.11 9.76 -15.38
CA SER A 349 37.98 10.93 -16.25
C SER A 349 37.43 10.59 -17.65
N VAL A 350 36.58 11.48 -18.17
CA VAL A 350 36.13 11.45 -19.56
C VAL A 350 37.14 12.19 -20.44
N LEU A 351 37.67 11.51 -21.46
CA LEU A 351 38.63 12.10 -22.39
C LEU A 351 37.89 12.87 -23.50
N ALA A 352 38.49 13.96 -24.00
CA ALA A 352 37.90 14.76 -25.08
C ALA A 352 37.65 13.97 -26.40
N GLY A 353 38.41 12.89 -26.64
CA GLY A 353 38.19 11.96 -27.76
C GLY A 353 37.17 10.85 -27.49
N GLY A 354 36.69 10.73 -26.25
CA GLY A 354 36.00 9.56 -25.72
C GLY A 354 36.97 8.51 -25.14
N ASN A 355 36.40 7.52 -24.45
CA ASN A 355 37.12 6.45 -23.79
C ASN A 355 36.77 5.11 -24.44
N ASP A 356 37.81 4.33 -24.79
CA ASP A 356 37.66 2.94 -25.26
C ASP A 356 37.77 2.00 -24.05
N VAL A 357 36.72 1.22 -23.77
CA VAL A 357 36.66 0.33 -22.60
C VAL A 357 37.06 -1.10 -23.00
N LEU A 358 36.47 -1.60 -24.08
CA LEU A 358 36.69 -2.96 -24.61
C LEU A 358 36.48 -2.94 -26.12
N GLY A 359 37.36 -3.57 -26.92
CA GLY A 359 37.10 -3.77 -28.35
C GLY A 359 38.32 -3.88 -29.26
N ASN A 360 38.05 -3.82 -30.56
CA ASN A 360 38.97 -3.63 -31.68
C ASN A 360 38.31 -2.67 -32.72
N SER A 361 38.77 -2.64 -33.97
CA SER A 361 38.15 -1.82 -35.02
C SER A 361 36.80 -2.33 -35.54
N ALA A 362 36.43 -3.59 -35.29
CA ALA A 362 35.16 -4.20 -35.71
C ALA A 362 34.05 -4.08 -34.66
N PHE A 363 34.36 -4.43 -33.41
CA PHE A 363 33.43 -4.41 -32.28
C PHE A 363 34.03 -3.67 -31.08
N GLY A 364 33.19 -3.00 -30.28
CA GLY A 364 33.59 -2.52 -28.97
C GLY A 364 32.56 -1.67 -28.23
N LEU A 365 32.95 -1.30 -27.01
CA LEU A 365 32.16 -0.58 -26.01
C LEU A 365 32.97 0.58 -25.44
N GLY A 366 32.29 1.70 -25.18
CA GLY A 366 32.90 2.87 -24.54
C GLY A 366 31.93 4.05 -24.44
N PHE A 367 32.47 5.26 -24.36
CA PHE A 367 31.70 6.51 -24.36
C PHE A 367 32.42 7.60 -25.12
N ASN A 368 31.67 8.58 -25.63
CA ASN A 368 32.22 9.70 -26.40
C ASN A 368 32.76 10.83 -25.49
N GLY A 369 33.35 11.88 -26.08
CA GLY A 369 33.91 13.00 -25.31
C GLY A 369 32.90 13.92 -24.60
N ALA A 370 31.59 13.65 -24.72
CA ALA A 370 30.54 14.24 -23.91
C ALA A 370 30.05 13.28 -22.81
N GLY A 371 30.72 12.14 -22.62
CA GLY A 371 30.36 11.10 -21.66
C GLY A 371 29.24 10.16 -22.14
N GLN A 372 28.76 10.23 -23.39
CA GLN A 372 27.61 9.42 -23.81
C GLN A 372 28.04 7.98 -24.15
N PRO A 373 27.45 6.93 -23.53
CA PRO A 373 27.73 5.54 -23.86
C PRO A 373 27.40 5.17 -25.31
N GLN A 374 28.28 4.36 -25.90
CA GLN A 374 28.20 3.91 -27.28
C GLN A 374 28.83 2.52 -27.44
N ALA A 375 28.28 1.74 -28.37
CA ALA A 375 28.86 0.52 -28.89
C ALA A 375 29.18 0.69 -30.39
N TRP A 376 29.97 -0.22 -30.96
CA TRP A 376 30.16 -0.33 -32.40
C TRP A 376 30.19 -1.80 -32.82
N LEU A 377 29.65 -2.09 -34.01
CA LEU A 377 29.64 -3.42 -34.63
C LEU A 377 29.70 -3.30 -36.16
N GLY A 378 30.64 -3.97 -36.80
CA GLY A 378 30.78 -3.99 -38.26
C GLY A 378 31.04 -2.59 -38.86
N GLY A 379 31.67 -1.69 -38.11
CA GLY A 379 31.87 -0.30 -38.49
C GLY A 379 30.62 0.59 -38.40
N GLN A 380 29.48 0.07 -37.92
CA GLN A 380 28.32 0.87 -37.55
C GLN A 380 28.40 1.28 -36.08
N MET A 381 28.11 2.56 -35.80
CA MET A 381 28.05 3.11 -34.45
C MET A 381 26.64 2.91 -33.89
N VAL A 382 26.56 2.37 -32.68
CA VAL A 382 25.34 2.07 -31.93
C VAL A 382 25.31 2.99 -30.70
N PRO A 383 24.66 4.17 -30.78
CA PRO A 383 24.57 5.06 -29.63
C PRO A 383 23.54 4.53 -28.63
N SER A 384 23.66 4.88 -27.35
CA SER A 384 22.48 4.86 -26.48
C SER A 384 21.45 5.88 -26.98
N SER A 385 20.16 5.52 -26.92
CA SER A 385 19.03 6.33 -27.40
C SER A 385 18.65 7.47 -26.45
N SER A 386 18.94 7.31 -25.15
CA SER A 386 18.78 8.35 -24.12
C SER A 386 19.92 8.25 -23.09
N PRO A 387 21.18 8.53 -23.51
CA PRO A 387 22.36 8.32 -22.69
C PRO A 387 22.31 9.15 -21.42
N GLY A 388 22.60 8.53 -20.28
CA GLY A 388 23.18 9.28 -19.16
C GLY A 388 24.61 9.68 -19.54
N ASN A 389 24.99 10.94 -19.29
CA ASN A 389 26.38 11.34 -19.47
C ASN A 389 27.22 10.76 -18.33
N VAL A 390 28.24 9.98 -18.69
CA VAL A 390 29.28 9.52 -17.78
C VAL A 390 30.12 10.72 -17.31
N GLU A 391 30.45 10.74 -16.02
CA GLU A 391 31.33 11.72 -15.40
C GLU A 391 32.49 11.04 -14.64
N GLY A 392 33.56 11.80 -14.38
CA GLY A 392 34.68 11.33 -13.57
C GLY A 392 34.23 11.09 -12.12
N GLY A 393 34.19 9.83 -11.70
CA GLY A 393 33.53 9.40 -10.47
C GLY A 393 32.61 8.19 -10.65
N ASP A 394 32.04 8.00 -11.84
CA ASP A 394 30.99 7.01 -12.07
C ASP A 394 31.48 5.56 -12.09
N THR A 395 30.74 4.68 -11.41
CA THR A 395 30.77 3.23 -11.67
C THR A 395 29.75 2.91 -12.77
N LEU A 396 30.09 2.02 -13.69
CA LEU A 396 29.30 1.72 -14.89
C LEU A 396 29.27 0.22 -15.17
N VAL A 397 28.15 -0.26 -15.71
CA VAL A 397 28.09 -1.50 -16.50
C VAL A 397 27.63 -1.16 -17.90
N LEU A 398 28.38 -1.62 -18.90
CA LEU A 398 28.01 -1.61 -20.31
C LEU A 398 27.74 -3.05 -20.75
N ALA A 399 26.63 -3.28 -21.44
CA ALA A 399 26.19 -4.62 -21.84
C ALA A 399 25.67 -4.59 -23.28
N PHE A 400 26.15 -5.49 -24.13
CA PHE A 400 25.77 -5.58 -25.55
C PHE A 400 25.49 -7.03 -25.93
N ASN A 401 24.29 -7.28 -26.46
CA ASN A 401 23.82 -8.60 -26.91
C ASN A 401 23.45 -8.49 -28.39
N TYR A 402 23.93 -9.42 -29.22
CA TYR A 402 23.72 -9.43 -30.66
C TYR A 402 23.31 -10.81 -31.12
N ASP A 403 22.18 -10.91 -31.81
CA ASP A 403 21.66 -12.12 -32.44
C ASP A 403 21.98 -12.10 -33.95
N ALA A 404 22.82 -13.03 -34.41
CA ALA A 404 23.18 -13.16 -35.82
C ALA A 404 22.06 -13.76 -36.69
N ALA A 405 21.09 -14.48 -36.12
CA ALA A 405 20.00 -15.08 -36.89
C ALA A 405 19.01 -14.02 -37.40
N THR A 406 18.76 -12.97 -36.60
CA THR A 406 17.93 -11.82 -36.99
C THR A 406 18.74 -10.58 -37.40
N GLY A 407 20.01 -10.52 -37.00
CA GLY A 407 20.84 -9.33 -37.04
C GLY A 407 20.46 -8.29 -35.97
N ALA A 408 19.59 -8.62 -35.02
CA ALA A 408 19.17 -7.69 -33.96
C ALA A 408 20.27 -7.50 -32.91
N TYR A 409 20.35 -6.31 -32.33
CA TYR A 409 21.14 -6.05 -31.13
C TYR A 409 20.32 -5.38 -30.05
N GLU A 410 20.80 -5.51 -28.81
CA GLU A 410 20.42 -4.71 -27.66
C GLU A 410 21.70 -4.22 -26.96
N PHE A 411 21.88 -2.89 -26.91
CA PHE A 411 22.92 -2.22 -26.13
C PHE A 411 22.28 -1.54 -24.91
N TRP A 412 22.76 -1.83 -23.71
CA TRP A 412 22.28 -1.24 -22.46
C TRP A 412 23.45 -0.74 -21.62
N GLU A 413 23.17 0.28 -20.84
CA GLU A 413 24.14 0.96 -19.99
C GLU A 413 23.49 1.40 -18.68
N SER A 414 24.27 1.32 -17.60
CA SER A 414 23.78 1.47 -16.24
C SER A 414 23.51 2.92 -15.80
N LYS A 415 24.01 3.92 -16.52
CA LYS A 415 23.87 5.35 -16.16
C LYS A 415 22.47 5.86 -16.51
N SER A 416 21.84 5.30 -17.55
CA SER A 416 20.41 5.50 -17.83
C SER A 416 19.53 4.34 -17.35
N GLY A 417 20.08 3.12 -17.24
CA GLY A 417 19.29 1.90 -17.07
C GLY A 417 18.49 1.49 -18.31
N THR A 418 18.71 2.14 -19.46
CA THR A 418 17.92 1.93 -20.69
C THR A 418 18.62 1.05 -21.72
N SER A 419 17.83 0.32 -22.49
CA SER A 419 18.28 -0.47 -23.65
C SER A 419 18.00 0.27 -24.95
N THR A 420 18.93 0.19 -25.88
CA THR A 420 18.79 0.65 -27.26
C THR A 420 18.91 -0.53 -28.21
N THR A 421 17.88 -0.74 -29.01
CA THR A 421 17.80 -1.86 -29.96
C THR A 421 17.87 -1.39 -31.40
N GLY A 422 18.31 -2.29 -32.27
CA GLY A 422 18.42 -2.03 -33.71
C GLY A 422 18.90 -3.26 -34.44
N THR A 423 19.34 -3.11 -35.69
CA THR A 423 19.83 -4.22 -36.51
C THR A 423 21.15 -3.90 -37.21
N VAL A 424 22.08 -4.87 -37.18
CA VAL A 424 23.26 -4.94 -38.03
C VAL A 424 23.22 -6.30 -38.74
N ALA A 425 23.16 -6.30 -40.07
CA ALA A 425 23.06 -7.54 -40.84
C ALA A 425 24.29 -8.44 -40.59
N ALA A 426 24.05 -9.72 -40.32
CA ALA A 426 25.07 -10.71 -40.06
C ALA A 426 26.06 -10.83 -41.23
N ALA A 427 27.34 -10.74 -40.91
CA ALA A 427 28.45 -10.71 -41.85
C ALA A 427 29.74 -11.18 -41.18
N ASP A 428 30.78 -11.37 -41.97
CA ASP A 428 32.13 -11.52 -41.44
C ASP A 428 32.62 -10.14 -40.97
N PHE A 429 32.72 -9.94 -39.66
CA PHE A 429 33.22 -8.72 -39.05
C PHE A 429 34.71 -8.84 -38.64
N SER A 430 35.41 -9.91 -39.03
CA SER A 430 36.83 -10.09 -38.71
C SER A 430 37.70 -8.95 -39.25
N THR A 431 38.78 -8.64 -38.53
CA THR A 431 39.67 -7.50 -38.86
C THR A 431 41.16 -7.85 -38.80
N ALA A 432 41.52 -9.10 -38.46
CA ALA A 432 42.89 -9.48 -38.09
C ALA A 432 43.42 -8.58 -36.95
N GLU A 433 42.55 -8.27 -35.99
CA GLU A 433 42.89 -7.54 -34.77
C GLU A 433 42.33 -8.26 -33.53
N PRO A 434 43.15 -8.52 -32.50
CA PRO A 434 42.65 -9.03 -31.22
C PRO A 434 41.76 -8.01 -30.52
N VAL A 435 40.82 -8.52 -29.72
CA VAL A 435 39.99 -7.71 -28.83
C VAL A 435 40.85 -7.30 -27.64
N THR A 436 40.70 -6.07 -27.17
CA THR A 436 41.53 -5.48 -26.11
C THR A 436 40.70 -4.81 -25.03
N LEU A 437 41.25 -4.74 -23.82
CA LEU A 437 40.73 -3.99 -22.67
C LEU A 437 41.47 -2.67 -22.51
N GLY A 438 40.76 -1.59 -22.14
CA GLY A 438 41.35 -0.30 -21.75
C GLY A 438 41.79 0.63 -22.90
N SER A 439 42.01 0.11 -24.11
CA SER A 439 42.24 0.89 -25.33
C SER A 439 42.05 0.00 -26.54
N ALA A 440 41.30 0.45 -27.55
CA ALA A 440 41.24 -0.19 -28.86
C ALA A 440 42.24 0.47 -29.85
N ALA A 441 41.82 0.74 -31.09
CA ALA A 441 42.70 1.14 -32.19
C ALA A 441 43.23 2.59 -32.12
N SER A 442 42.46 3.52 -31.53
CA SER A 442 42.79 4.95 -31.52
C SER A 442 43.85 5.31 -30.47
N ALA A 443 44.75 6.25 -30.77
CA ALA A 443 45.78 6.67 -29.82
C ALA A 443 45.25 7.59 -28.70
N ASP A 444 44.22 8.38 -29.01
CA ASP A 444 43.65 9.41 -28.14
C ASP A 444 42.37 8.94 -27.41
N ARG A 445 42.06 7.63 -27.45
CA ARG A 445 40.91 7.00 -26.78
C ARG A 445 41.38 5.81 -25.96
N TYR A 446 41.17 5.88 -24.65
CA TYR A 446 41.47 4.83 -23.68
C TYR A 446 40.61 5.02 -22.42
N LEU A 447 40.49 4.02 -21.58
CA LEU A 447 39.85 4.14 -20.27
C LEU A 447 40.80 4.85 -19.29
N ASP A 448 40.38 6.00 -18.77
CA ASP A 448 41.02 6.64 -17.62
C ASP A 448 40.21 6.23 -16.37
N GLY A 449 40.70 5.21 -15.68
CA GLY A 449 40.00 4.50 -14.61
C GLY A 449 40.30 2.99 -14.61
N MET A 450 39.42 2.20 -14.01
CA MET A 450 39.64 0.75 -13.81
C MET A 450 38.53 -0.14 -14.37
N LEU A 451 38.88 -1.39 -14.70
CA LEU A 451 37.94 -2.46 -15.02
C LEU A 451 37.72 -3.37 -13.81
N GLY A 452 36.46 -3.60 -13.45
CA GLY A 452 36.08 -4.51 -12.37
C GLY A 452 35.89 -5.95 -12.88
N GLU A 453 35.01 -6.14 -13.86
CA GLU A 453 34.61 -7.46 -14.34
C GLU A 453 34.27 -7.44 -15.83
N VAL A 454 34.62 -8.49 -16.56
CA VAL A 454 34.35 -8.66 -17.99
C VAL A 454 33.81 -10.07 -18.23
N THR A 455 32.71 -10.19 -18.98
CA THR A 455 32.17 -11.49 -19.41
C THR A 455 31.89 -11.45 -20.91
N VAL A 456 32.37 -12.47 -21.63
CA VAL A 456 32.12 -12.64 -23.07
C VAL A 456 31.47 -14.01 -23.30
N PHE A 457 30.32 -13.99 -23.97
CA PHE A 457 29.56 -15.16 -24.38
C PHE A 457 29.69 -15.36 -25.90
N GLY A 458 29.85 -16.62 -26.32
CA GLY A 458 29.98 -17.05 -27.71
C GLY A 458 28.67 -17.24 -28.46
N SER A 459 27.55 -16.89 -27.81
CA SER A 459 26.21 -16.79 -28.38
C SER A 459 25.54 -15.53 -27.84
N ASN A 460 24.47 -15.10 -28.49
CA ASN A 460 23.52 -14.19 -27.90
C ASN A 460 22.95 -14.82 -26.62
N LEU A 461 22.49 -13.97 -25.70
CA LEU A 461 21.68 -14.38 -24.57
C LEU A 461 20.20 -14.17 -24.90
N SER A 462 19.33 -14.93 -24.24
CA SER A 462 17.91 -14.59 -24.13
C SER A 462 17.73 -13.21 -23.47
N PRO A 463 16.63 -12.49 -23.73
CA PRO A 463 16.35 -11.21 -23.06
C PRO A 463 16.32 -11.34 -21.53
N THR A 464 15.77 -12.45 -21.02
CA THR A 464 15.71 -12.77 -19.58
C THR A 464 17.12 -12.94 -19.01
N HIS A 465 17.94 -13.80 -19.62
CA HIS A 465 19.30 -14.07 -19.12
C HIS A 465 20.23 -12.87 -19.30
N PHE A 466 20.03 -12.06 -20.35
CA PHE A 466 20.75 -10.80 -20.52
C PHE A 466 20.43 -9.81 -19.39
N LYS A 467 19.16 -9.69 -18.99
CA LYS A 467 18.72 -8.89 -17.83
C LYS A 467 19.32 -9.42 -16.52
N LEU A 468 19.35 -10.73 -16.31
CA LEU A 468 19.97 -11.35 -15.14
C LEU A 468 21.48 -11.04 -15.05
N GLN A 469 22.24 -11.18 -16.15
CA GLN A 469 23.68 -10.94 -16.14
C GLN A 469 24.06 -9.48 -15.89
N ARG A 470 23.29 -8.50 -16.39
CA ARG A 470 23.51 -7.10 -16.02
C ARG A 470 23.15 -6.83 -14.56
N ASN A 471 22.03 -7.36 -14.06
CA ASN A 471 21.62 -7.15 -12.66
C ASN A 471 22.64 -7.74 -11.69
N ARG A 472 23.24 -8.90 -11.99
CA ARG A 472 24.35 -9.49 -11.25
C ARG A 472 25.57 -8.56 -11.15
N LEU A 473 25.94 -7.91 -12.26
CA LEU A 473 27.04 -6.93 -12.24
C LEU A 473 26.65 -5.67 -11.47
N MET A 474 25.40 -5.20 -11.59
CA MET A 474 24.91 -4.06 -10.82
C MET A 474 24.99 -4.31 -9.31
N GLY A 475 24.37 -5.39 -8.81
CA GLY A 475 24.35 -5.72 -7.38
C GLY A 475 25.73 -5.99 -6.77
N LYS A 476 26.74 -6.30 -7.60
CA LYS A 476 28.13 -6.50 -7.14
C LYS A 476 28.97 -5.23 -7.16
N TRP A 477 28.87 -4.41 -8.21
CA TRP A 477 29.79 -3.29 -8.44
C TRP A 477 29.21 -1.93 -7.97
N PHE A 478 27.90 -1.83 -7.74
CA PHE A 478 27.20 -0.64 -7.23
C PHE A 478 26.81 -0.81 -5.77
N ASN A 479 26.70 0.29 -5.04
CA ASN A 479 26.19 0.29 -3.66
C ASN A 479 24.71 0.68 -3.67
N ARG A 480 23.87 -0.18 -4.25
CA ARG A 480 22.41 0.01 -4.28
C ARG A 480 21.80 -0.37 -2.93
N PRO A 481 21.22 0.58 -2.19
CA PRO A 481 20.62 0.33 -0.88
C PRO A 481 19.25 -0.31 -1.04
N ASN A 482 18.88 -1.18 -0.10
CA ASN A 482 17.49 -1.58 0.04
C ASN A 482 16.67 -0.42 0.63
N ILE A 483 15.38 -0.38 0.33
CA ILE A 483 14.48 0.68 0.75
C ILE A 483 13.25 0.04 1.37
N VAL A 484 12.97 0.35 2.63
CA VAL A 484 11.78 -0.09 3.36
C VAL A 484 10.95 1.14 3.74
N LEU A 485 9.71 1.19 3.29
CA LEU A 485 8.72 2.19 3.69
C LEU A 485 7.66 1.53 4.58
N ILE A 486 7.66 1.88 5.87
CA ILE A 486 6.59 1.52 6.81
C ILE A 486 5.56 2.65 6.80
N TYR A 487 4.41 2.41 6.18
CA TYR A 487 3.40 3.43 5.91
C TYR A 487 2.15 3.16 6.75
N VAL A 488 1.84 4.09 7.66
CA VAL A 488 0.82 3.92 8.70
C VAL A 488 -0.43 4.72 8.35
N ASP A 489 -1.59 4.11 8.52
CA ASP A 489 -2.88 4.70 8.19
C ASP A 489 -3.42 5.58 9.33
N ASP A 490 -4.03 6.73 9.03
CA ASP A 490 -4.67 7.61 10.04
C ASP A 490 -3.77 8.05 11.20
N TRP A 491 -2.47 8.19 10.94
CA TRP A 491 -1.51 8.45 12.01
C TRP A 491 -1.33 9.95 12.30
N ALA A 492 -1.86 10.38 13.45
CA ALA A 492 -1.75 11.76 13.93
C ALA A 492 -0.29 12.19 14.14
N TRP A 493 0.04 13.44 13.79
CA TRP A 493 1.38 14.03 13.99
C TRP A 493 1.88 13.92 15.45
N ASN A 494 1.00 14.10 16.42
CA ASN A 494 1.26 13.93 17.86
C ASN A 494 0.84 12.54 18.39
N GLY A 495 0.50 11.59 17.52
CA GLY A 495 0.07 10.22 17.86
C GLY A 495 1.22 9.24 18.05
N THR A 496 2.35 9.71 18.60
CA THR A 496 3.57 8.92 18.86
C THR A 496 4.21 9.38 20.17
N PRO A 497 5.00 8.57 20.90
CA PRO A 497 5.73 9.05 22.08
C PRO A 497 6.89 10.02 21.75
N ILE A 498 7.32 10.09 20.48
CA ILE A 498 8.35 11.03 20.02
C ILE A 498 7.75 12.42 19.90
N ARG A 499 8.47 13.43 20.36
CA ARG A 499 8.13 14.85 20.13
C ARG A 499 8.50 15.25 18.71
N MET A 500 7.50 15.52 17.88
CA MET A 500 7.72 16.08 16.55
C MET A 500 8.13 17.56 16.59
N ASP A 501 7.89 18.27 17.70
CA ASP A 501 8.46 19.60 17.99
C ASP A 501 8.91 19.69 19.45
N ASP A 502 10.23 19.73 19.68
CA ASP A 502 10.83 19.86 21.01
C ASP A 502 10.30 21.04 21.84
N ARG A 503 9.76 22.08 21.17
CA ARG A 503 9.16 23.25 21.81
C ARG A 503 7.77 22.98 22.41
N MET A 504 7.10 21.90 22.00
CA MET A 504 5.69 21.61 22.30
C MET A 504 5.58 20.27 23.02
N ARG A 505 5.20 20.27 24.30
CA ARG A 505 5.02 19.01 25.07
C ARG A 505 3.92 18.13 24.46
N ASN A 506 2.89 18.73 23.89
CA ASN A 506 1.77 18.06 23.23
C ASN A 506 2.04 17.67 21.76
N SER A 507 3.28 17.82 21.25
CA SER A 507 3.70 17.23 19.96
C SER A 507 4.03 15.73 20.03
N ALA A 508 3.80 15.12 21.20
CA ALA A 508 3.87 13.70 21.45
C ALA A 508 2.60 13.25 22.20
N MET A 509 2.29 11.97 22.14
CA MET A 509 1.31 11.30 22.99
C MET A 509 1.92 11.06 24.40
N PRO A 510 1.12 10.92 25.47
CA PRO A 510 1.64 10.84 26.84
C PRO A 510 2.51 9.62 27.10
N GLU A 511 3.27 9.66 28.21
CA GLU A 511 4.18 8.59 28.68
C GLU A 511 3.53 7.21 28.88
N ILE A 512 2.19 7.11 28.77
CA ILE A 512 1.45 5.84 28.72
C ILE A 512 1.62 5.10 27.38
N MET A 513 1.93 5.81 26.30
CA MET A 513 2.07 5.22 24.97
C MET A 513 3.46 4.59 24.82
N GLU A 514 3.53 3.26 24.85
CA GLU A 514 4.78 2.52 24.69
C GLU A 514 5.03 2.19 23.20
N MET A 515 5.99 2.87 22.56
CA MET A 515 6.52 2.50 21.23
C MET A 515 8.07 2.50 21.23
N PRO A 516 8.72 1.60 22.00
CA PRO A 516 10.18 1.61 22.19
C PRO A 516 11.01 1.37 20.92
N ASN A 517 10.48 0.66 19.91
CA ASN A 517 11.21 0.42 18.66
C ASN A 517 11.20 1.67 17.78
N LEU A 518 10.10 2.40 17.73
CA LEU A 518 9.97 3.71 17.09
C LEU A 518 10.82 4.77 17.82
N GLU A 519 10.81 4.81 19.16
CA GLU A 519 11.71 5.69 19.92
C GLU A 519 13.20 5.39 19.63
N SER A 520 13.55 4.10 19.52
CA SER A 520 14.89 3.65 19.11
C SER A 520 15.23 4.06 17.67
N MET A 521 14.27 3.99 16.73
CA MET A 521 14.45 4.45 15.35
C MET A 521 14.70 5.95 15.29
N ALA A 522 13.98 6.76 16.07
CA ALA A 522 14.21 8.20 16.16
C ALA A 522 15.56 8.55 16.80
N GLN A 523 16.01 7.79 17.80
CA GLN A 523 17.34 7.94 18.41
C GLN A 523 18.48 7.57 17.46
N ASN A 524 18.26 6.61 16.55
CA ASN A 524 19.25 6.14 15.59
C ASN A 524 19.20 6.85 14.22
N GLY A 525 18.12 7.59 13.94
CA GLY A 525 17.86 8.23 12.66
C GLY A 525 17.57 9.73 12.75
N MET A 526 16.68 10.19 11.87
CA MET A 526 16.23 11.58 11.72
C MET A 526 14.71 11.71 11.95
N VAL A 527 14.30 12.68 12.75
CA VAL A 527 12.89 13.06 12.95
C VAL A 527 12.53 14.29 12.09
N PHE A 528 11.36 14.25 11.45
CA PHE A 528 10.88 15.32 10.56
C PHE A 528 9.70 16.06 11.18
N ARG A 529 9.93 17.30 11.66
CA ARG A 529 8.90 18.11 12.32
C ARG A 529 7.74 18.51 11.41
N ASN A 530 8.06 18.84 10.16
CA ASN A 530 7.13 19.39 9.19
C ASN A 530 6.93 18.40 8.04
N ALA A 531 6.54 17.17 8.37
CA ALA A 531 6.12 16.17 7.39
C ALA A 531 4.62 16.27 7.11
N TYR A 532 4.25 16.19 5.83
CA TYR A 532 2.89 16.36 5.35
C TYR A 532 2.43 15.16 4.50
N GLY A 533 1.24 14.64 4.81
CA GLY A 533 0.49 13.71 3.97
C GLY A 533 -0.58 14.45 3.15
N SER A 534 -1.67 13.76 2.85
CA SER A 534 -2.90 14.35 2.29
C SER A 534 -3.99 14.39 3.38
N PRO A 535 -5.18 15.01 3.19
CA PRO A 535 -6.24 14.95 4.21
C PRO A 535 -6.96 13.59 4.29
N GLN A 536 -6.62 12.64 3.41
CA GLN A 536 -7.30 11.35 3.29
C GLN A 536 -6.42 10.29 2.60
N CYS A 537 -6.69 9.01 2.89
CA CYS A 537 -5.88 7.85 2.51
C CYS A 537 -5.59 7.71 1.01
N THR A 538 -6.61 7.57 0.16
CA THR A 538 -6.45 7.39 -1.30
C THR A 538 -5.62 8.52 -1.95
N PRO A 539 -5.89 9.83 -1.66
CA PRO A 539 -5.01 10.91 -2.08
C PRO A 539 -3.54 10.74 -1.66
N ALA A 540 -3.28 10.36 -0.40
CA ALA A 540 -1.92 10.19 0.10
C ALA A 540 -1.19 9.01 -0.56
N ARG A 541 -1.92 7.90 -0.78
CA ARG A 541 -1.43 6.66 -1.40
C ARG A 541 -1.12 6.86 -2.89
N ALA A 542 -1.94 7.64 -3.60
CA ALA A 542 -1.63 8.07 -4.96
C ALA A 542 -0.40 9.01 -5.02
N ALA A 543 -0.25 9.89 -4.03
CA ALA A 543 0.86 10.83 -3.96
C ALA A 543 2.23 10.15 -3.75
N ILE A 544 2.33 9.16 -2.84
CA ILE A 544 3.58 8.39 -2.68
C ILE A 544 3.95 7.64 -3.96
N GLN A 545 2.97 7.00 -4.62
CA GLN A 545 3.23 6.17 -5.79
C GLN A 545 3.74 6.97 -6.97
N THR A 546 3.13 8.12 -7.24
CA THR A 546 3.37 8.89 -8.48
C THR A 546 4.36 10.03 -8.33
N GLY A 547 4.73 10.43 -7.10
CA GLY A 547 5.49 11.65 -6.85
C GLY A 547 4.75 12.94 -7.29
N GLN A 548 3.43 12.85 -7.47
CA GLN A 548 2.56 13.95 -7.90
C GLN A 548 1.68 14.43 -6.74
N SER A 549 1.43 15.73 -6.73
CA SER A 549 0.45 16.35 -5.85
C SER A 549 -0.99 15.96 -6.24
N ASN A 550 -1.90 15.96 -5.26
CA ASN A 550 -3.32 15.66 -5.52
C ASN A 550 -4.02 16.59 -6.54
N PRO A 551 -3.71 17.91 -6.62
CA PRO A 551 -4.17 18.77 -7.70
C PRO A 551 -3.84 18.23 -9.10
N ARG A 552 -2.67 17.62 -9.29
CA ARG A 552 -2.17 17.10 -10.57
C ARG A 552 -2.76 15.73 -10.88
N ASN A 553 -2.60 14.76 -9.97
CA ASN A 553 -3.03 13.37 -10.21
C ASN A 553 -4.56 13.20 -10.20
N GLY A 554 -5.31 14.17 -9.66
CA GLY A 554 -6.78 14.19 -9.64
C GLY A 554 -7.43 13.30 -8.56
N MET A 555 -6.63 12.49 -7.86
CA MET A 555 -7.06 11.63 -6.76
C MET A 555 -7.12 12.47 -5.48
N THR A 556 -8.31 13.01 -5.20
CA THR A 556 -8.52 14.08 -4.21
C THR A 556 -9.53 13.72 -3.10
N VAL A 557 -10.12 12.52 -3.14
CA VAL A 557 -11.01 11.94 -2.11
C VAL A 557 -10.80 10.42 -2.03
N TYR A 558 -11.30 9.77 -0.99
CA TYR A 558 -11.24 8.30 -0.87
C TYR A 558 -12.01 7.56 -1.97
N MET A 559 -11.59 6.32 -2.25
CA MET A 559 -12.27 5.44 -3.20
C MET A 559 -13.67 5.06 -2.71
N GLY A 560 -14.70 5.43 -3.47
CA GLY A 560 -16.10 5.05 -3.23
C GLY A 560 -16.64 4.07 -4.27
N ASN A 561 -17.57 3.20 -3.86
CA ASN A 561 -18.21 2.22 -4.75
C ASN A 561 -19.09 2.84 -5.86
N SER A 562 -19.55 4.08 -5.67
CA SER A 562 -20.61 4.70 -6.49
C SER A 562 -20.13 5.59 -7.64
N GLY A 563 -18.85 5.98 -7.69
CA GLY A 563 -18.39 7.03 -8.62
C GLY A 563 -18.90 8.41 -8.18
N TYR A 564 -18.06 9.15 -7.46
CA TYR A 564 -18.50 10.35 -6.74
C TYR A 564 -18.59 11.59 -7.64
N TYR A 565 -19.60 12.43 -7.39
CA TYR A 565 -19.83 13.81 -7.86
C TYR A 565 -20.29 14.07 -9.32
N ASP A 566 -19.92 13.26 -10.31
CA ASP A 566 -20.30 13.55 -11.72
C ASP A 566 -21.64 12.93 -12.17
N ASP A 567 -22.37 12.24 -11.28
CA ASP A 567 -23.67 11.63 -11.59
C ASP A 567 -24.74 11.88 -10.51
N ASP A 568 -25.74 12.70 -10.86
CA ASP A 568 -26.96 12.99 -10.10
C ASP A 568 -27.85 11.74 -9.88
N SER A 569 -27.54 10.59 -10.49
CA SER A 569 -28.18 9.30 -10.19
C SER A 569 -27.62 8.62 -8.93
N THR A 570 -26.44 9.03 -8.46
CA THR A 570 -25.82 8.47 -7.25
C THR A 570 -26.38 9.10 -5.97
N THR A 571 -26.45 8.31 -4.89
CA THR A 571 -26.96 8.76 -3.58
C THR A 571 -26.21 9.97 -3.02
N GLU A 572 -24.90 10.08 -3.25
CA GLU A 572 -24.08 11.19 -2.77
C GLU A 572 -24.05 12.40 -3.71
N GLY A 573 -24.16 12.21 -5.03
CA GLY A 573 -24.47 13.32 -5.95
C GLY A 573 -25.79 14.00 -5.57
N GLN A 574 -26.83 13.21 -5.31
CA GLN A 574 -28.13 13.71 -4.82
C GLN A 574 -28.03 14.39 -3.45
N LYS A 575 -27.21 13.86 -2.52
CA LYS A 575 -27.04 14.43 -1.18
C LYS A 575 -26.51 15.87 -1.21
N TYR A 576 -25.65 16.21 -2.17
CA TYR A 576 -24.95 17.49 -2.24
C TYR A 576 -25.40 18.41 -3.38
N TYR A 577 -26.30 17.95 -4.25
CA TYR A 577 -26.81 18.71 -5.40
C TYR A 577 -27.31 20.14 -5.08
N ASN A 578 -27.88 20.32 -3.88
CA ASN A 578 -28.41 21.61 -3.41
C ASN A 578 -27.49 22.36 -2.42
N PHE A 579 -26.20 22.00 -2.33
CA PHE A 579 -25.24 22.66 -1.43
C PHE A 579 -24.63 23.94 -2.06
N PRO A 580 -23.95 24.83 -1.29
CA PRO A 580 -23.50 26.13 -1.78
C PRO A 580 -22.60 26.11 -3.03
N VAL A 581 -21.78 25.08 -3.21
CA VAL A 581 -20.93 24.86 -4.39
C VAL A 581 -21.17 23.49 -5.00
N ILE A 582 -20.81 23.31 -6.27
CA ILE A 582 -20.76 21.97 -6.89
C ILE A 582 -19.31 21.46 -6.77
N ALA A 583 -19.13 20.40 -5.98
CA ALA A 583 -17.88 19.65 -5.86
C ALA A 583 -17.58 18.85 -7.15
N ASN A 584 -16.33 18.46 -7.35
CA ASN A 584 -15.88 17.82 -8.59
C ASN A 584 -15.73 16.31 -8.49
N GLY A 585 -15.92 15.61 -9.61
CA GLY A 585 -15.45 14.22 -9.74
C GLY A 585 -13.95 14.08 -9.45
N ALA A 586 -13.60 13.03 -8.70
CA ALA A 586 -12.21 12.65 -8.40
C ALA A 586 -11.81 11.40 -9.22
N ASP A 587 -10.51 11.33 -9.56
CA ASP A 587 -9.95 10.12 -10.16
C ASP A 587 -9.83 9.03 -9.09
N ASN A 588 -10.14 7.78 -9.45
CA ASN A 588 -10.16 6.62 -8.53
C ASN A 588 -9.16 5.51 -8.91
N THR A 589 -8.60 5.59 -10.11
CA THR A 589 -7.55 4.72 -10.66
C THR A 589 -6.35 5.63 -10.93
N LEU A 590 -5.13 5.12 -10.78
CA LEU A 590 -3.92 5.82 -11.25
C LEU A 590 -4.04 6.10 -12.75
N ARG A 591 -3.42 7.19 -13.23
CA ARG A 591 -3.44 7.52 -14.65
C ARG A 591 -2.43 6.63 -15.39
N PRO A 592 -2.77 6.03 -16.55
CA PRO A 592 -1.87 5.13 -17.27
C PRO A 592 -0.54 5.76 -17.72
N GLU A 593 -0.44 7.09 -17.73
CA GLU A 593 0.79 7.84 -18.01
C GLU A 593 1.63 8.20 -16.77
N ALA A 594 1.13 7.95 -15.55
CA ALA A 594 1.87 8.22 -14.32
C ALA A 594 2.82 7.05 -14.02
N VAL A 595 4.10 7.35 -13.77
CA VAL A 595 5.10 6.35 -13.40
C VAL A 595 5.04 6.12 -11.89
N THR A 596 4.84 4.86 -11.48
CA THR A 596 4.81 4.45 -10.08
C THR A 596 6.19 4.16 -9.49
N ILE A 597 6.28 3.92 -8.18
CA ILE A 597 7.55 3.56 -7.51
C ILE A 597 8.15 2.30 -8.12
N SER A 598 7.37 1.24 -8.34
CA SER A 598 7.94 0.01 -8.90
C SER A 598 8.42 0.19 -10.34
N GLU A 599 7.63 0.86 -11.18
CA GLU A 599 8.02 1.16 -12.56
C GLU A 599 9.28 2.03 -12.68
N ALA A 600 9.48 2.97 -11.74
CA ALA A 600 10.70 3.79 -11.70
C ALA A 600 11.93 3.02 -11.20
N LEU A 601 11.76 2.08 -10.26
CA LEU A 601 12.86 1.33 -9.64
C LEU A 601 13.22 0.02 -10.38
N ALA A 602 12.28 -0.61 -11.09
CA ALA A 602 12.53 -1.86 -11.82
C ALA A 602 13.60 -1.74 -12.95
N PRO A 603 13.70 -0.64 -13.72
CA PRO A 603 14.83 -0.38 -14.63
C PRO A 603 16.17 -0.23 -13.91
N LEU A 604 16.15 0.18 -12.64
CA LEU A 604 17.30 0.24 -11.73
C LEU A 604 17.56 -1.12 -11.05
N GLY A 605 16.93 -2.20 -11.51
CA GLY A 605 17.19 -3.57 -11.09
C GLY A 605 16.54 -3.97 -9.75
N TYR A 606 15.71 -3.12 -9.17
CA TYR A 606 15.02 -3.42 -7.92
C TYR A 606 13.92 -4.47 -8.13
N ALA A 607 13.74 -5.33 -7.13
CA ALA A 607 12.49 -6.04 -6.91
C ALA A 607 11.62 -5.20 -5.95
N CYS A 608 10.31 -5.11 -6.20
CA CYS A 608 9.43 -4.21 -5.45
C CYS A 608 8.23 -4.98 -4.87
N ALA A 609 7.96 -4.80 -3.58
CA ALA A 609 6.81 -5.35 -2.88
C ALA A 609 5.90 -4.26 -2.30
N HIS A 610 4.58 -4.48 -2.37
CA HIS A 610 3.57 -3.69 -1.69
C HIS A 610 2.67 -4.64 -0.90
N ILE A 611 2.64 -4.53 0.42
CA ILE A 611 1.92 -5.48 1.27
C ILE A 611 1.03 -4.69 2.23
N GLY A 612 -0.25 -5.07 2.30
CA GLY A 612 -1.28 -4.39 3.07
C GLY A 612 -2.04 -3.37 2.22
N LYS A 613 -2.57 -2.35 2.89
CA LYS A 613 -3.55 -1.39 2.39
C LYS A 613 -3.14 -0.65 1.10
N TRP A 614 -3.75 -0.98 -0.04
CA TRP A 614 -3.57 -0.26 -1.30
C TRP A 614 -4.52 0.95 -1.43
N HIS A 615 -5.82 0.71 -1.29
CA HIS A 615 -6.91 1.69 -1.27
C HIS A 615 -6.95 2.64 -2.50
N MET A 616 -6.65 2.08 -3.69
CA MET A 616 -6.83 2.65 -5.02
C MET A 616 -7.44 1.60 -5.95
N ARG A 617 -8.08 1.99 -7.07
CA ARG A 617 -8.53 1.00 -8.08
C ARG A 617 -7.35 0.57 -8.94
N GLY A 618 -7.27 -0.73 -9.21
CA GLY A 618 -6.14 -1.37 -9.91
C GLY A 618 -5.41 -2.32 -8.96
N ASP A 619 -4.79 -3.37 -9.48
CA ASP A 619 -3.97 -4.28 -8.68
C ASP A 619 -2.53 -3.74 -8.62
N PRO A 620 -1.83 -3.73 -7.46
CA PRO A 620 -0.42 -3.35 -7.39
C PRO A 620 0.48 -4.12 -8.39
N GLY A 621 0.09 -5.34 -8.77
CA GLY A 621 0.78 -6.11 -9.80
C GLY A 621 0.72 -5.49 -11.21
N ASP A 622 -0.34 -4.73 -11.53
CA ASP A 622 -0.44 -3.97 -12.78
C ASP A 622 0.59 -2.82 -12.81
N GLU A 623 0.84 -2.21 -11.64
CA GLU A 623 1.86 -1.19 -11.40
C GLU A 623 3.28 -1.79 -11.22
N GLY A 624 3.45 -3.08 -11.53
CA GLY A 624 4.75 -3.77 -11.55
C GLY A 624 5.29 -4.22 -10.19
N TYR A 625 4.48 -4.26 -9.13
CA TYR A 625 4.89 -4.89 -7.86
C TYR A 625 4.96 -6.42 -8.01
N VAL A 626 6.11 -7.02 -7.69
CA VAL A 626 6.34 -8.47 -7.88
C VAL A 626 5.78 -9.33 -6.75
N ARG A 627 5.62 -8.75 -5.56
CA ARG A 627 4.96 -9.32 -4.38
C ARG A 627 3.87 -8.33 -3.94
N HIS A 628 2.63 -8.79 -3.89
CA HIS A 628 1.46 -7.98 -3.57
C HIS A 628 0.30 -8.84 -3.05
N ASP A 629 -0.57 -8.23 -2.24
CA ASP A 629 -1.81 -8.80 -1.70
C ASP A 629 -3.07 -8.42 -2.51
N GLY A 630 -2.89 -7.70 -3.62
CA GLY A 630 -3.95 -7.35 -4.56
C GLY A 630 -4.59 -5.98 -4.30
N PRO A 631 -5.79 -5.71 -4.86
CA PRO A 631 -6.45 -4.40 -4.83
C PRO A 631 -7.17 -4.14 -3.48
N THR A 632 -6.43 -4.22 -2.37
CA THR A 632 -6.97 -4.14 -1.01
C THR A 632 -7.52 -2.74 -0.65
N THR A 633 -8.39 -2.67 0.36
CA THR A 633 -9.21 -1.49 0.67
C THR A 633 -9.02 -1.02 2.13
N ASN A 634 -10.11 -0.77 2.87
CA ASN A 634 -10.09 -0.62 4.32
C ASN A 634 -10.53 -1.91 5.02
N ASP A 635 -11.25 -2.79 4.32
CA ASP A 635 -12.14 -3.78 4.95
C ASP A 635 -11.38 -5.05 5.35
N GLU A 636 -10.34 -5.40 4.60
CA GLU A 636 -9.43 -6.53 4.85
C GLU A 636 -8.70 -6.38 6.19
N GLY A 637 -8.47 -5.14 6.65
CA GLY A 637 -7.88 -4.86 7.95
C GLY A 637 -8.89 -4.77 9.10
N ASN A 638 -10.17 -5.12 8.92
CA ASN A 638 -11.18 -5.02 10.00
C ASN A 638 -11.60 -6.41 10.49
N ASN A 639 -10.73 -7.05 11.27
CA ASN A 639 -10.86 -8.45 11.68
C ASN A 639 -11.80 -8.66 12.88
N TYR A 640 -12.33 -7.59 13.47
CA TYR A 640 -13.23 -7.68 14.64
C TYR A 640 -14.59 -8.31 14.29
N ASN A 641 -14.91 -9.44 14.93
CA ASN A 641 -16.26 -10.02 14.95
C ASN A 641 -17.03 -9.60 16.22
N GLU A 642 -18.30 -9.20 16.09
CA GLU A 642 -19.17 -8.90 17.24
C GLU A 642 -19.53 -10.14 18.07
N GLU A 643 -19.53 -11.35 17.49
CA GLU A 643 -19.84 -12.58 18.24
C GLU A 643 -18.70 -13.04 19.16
N ASP A 644 -17.44 -12.92 18.70
CA ASP A 644 -16.24 -13.35 19.44
C ASP A 644 -15.60 -12.20 20.25
N GLY A 645 -15.86 -10.96 19.86
CA GLY A 645 -15.28 -9.75 20.44
C GLY A 645 -13.75 -9.70 20.32
N LEU A 646 -13.11 -8.95 21.22
CA LEU A 646 -11.63 -8.87 21.25
C LEU A 646 -10.96 -10.22 21.57
N ALA A 647 -11.69 -11.19 22.14
CA ALA A 647 -11.14 -12.48 22.53
C ALA A 647 -10.88 -13.44 21.36
N GLY A 648 -11.47 -13.18 20.17
CA GLY A 648 -11.24 -13.95 18.95
C GLY A 648 -10.26 -13.30 17.95
N LEU A 649 -9.63 -12.17 18.31
CA LEU A 649 -8.70 -11.46 17.43
C LEU A 649 -7.28 -12.01 17.55
N GLU A 650 -6.87 -12.85 16.61
CA GLU A 650 -5.52 -13.44 16.56
C GLU A 650 -4.48 -12.54 15.84
N ASP A 651 -4.85 -11.89 14.73
CA ASP A 651 -4.00 -10.89 14.05
C ASP A 651 -4.75 -9.55 13.83
N PRO A 652 -4.78 -8.66 14.85
CA PRO A 652 -5.37 -7.33 14.75
C PRO A 652 -4.79 -6.53 13.58
N LYS A 653 -5.67 -5.94 12.76
CA LYS A 653 -5.27 -5.11 11.59
C LYS A 653 -4.31 -5.80 10.59
N LEU A 654 -4.27 -7.14 10.55
CA LEU A 654 -3.32 -7.95 9.76
C LEU A 654 -1.85 -7.54 9.99
N MET A 655 -1.52 -7.05 11.19
CA MET A 655 -0.19 -6.51 11.49
C MET A 655 0.90 -7.57 11.39
N THR A 656 0.62 -8.80 11.80
CA THR A 656 1.56 -9.93 11.74
C THR A 656 1.72 -10.41 10.31
N GLN A 657 0.62 -10.68 9.60
CA GLN A 657 0.68 -11.13 8.20
C GLN A 657 1.48 -10.16 7.31
N ILE A 658 1.18 -8.86 7.38
CA ILE A 658 1.90 -7.83 6.60
C ILE A 658 3.40 -7.85 6.89
N THR A 659 3.77 -8.07 8.15
CA THR A 659 5.17 -8.09 8.60
C THR A 659 5.90 -9.35 8.15
N ASP A 660 5.28 -10.52 8.31
CA ASP A 660 5.86 -11.81 7.95
C ASP A 660 6.03 -11.95 6.42
N ASP A 661 5.04 -11.54 5.63
CA ASP A 661 5.15 -11.52 4.15
C ASP A 661 6.25 -10.56 3.67
N GLY A 662 6.41 -9.41 4.36
CA GLY A 662 7.49 -8.46 4.11
C GLY A 662 8.86 -9.01 4.46
N ILE A 663 8.98 -9.67 5.61
CA ILE A 663 10.20 -10.36 6.04
C ILE A 663 10.57 -11.46 5.05
N ALA A 664 9.62 -12.30 4.62
CA ALA A 664 9.85 -13.35 3.63
C ALA A 664 10.37 -12.77 2.31
N PHE A 665 9.78 -11.67 1.83
CA PHE A 665 10.28 -10.96 0.64
C PHE A 665 11.72 -10.45 0.82
N MET A 666 12.06 -9.86 1.97
CA MET A 666 13.45 -9.43 2.24
C MET A 666 14.42 -10.62 2.22
N GLU A 667 14.06 -11.75 2.85
CA GLU A 667 14.88 -12.96 2.87
C GLU A 667 15.10 -13.53 1.45
N GLU A 668 14.06 -13.54 0.61
CA GLU A 668 14.13 -13.93 -0.81
C GLU A 668 15.08 -13.04 -1.61
N GLN A 669 14.96 -11.71 -1.50
CA GLN A 669 15.78 -10.79 -2.30
C GLN A 669 17.25 -10.75 -1.84
N VAL A 670 17.51 -10.88 -0.53
CA VAL A 670 18.88 -11.04 -0.01
C VAL A 670 19.50 -12.36 -0.48
N ALA A 671 18.75 -13.47 -0.50
CA ALA A 671 19.23 -14.74 -1.04
C ALA A 671 19.52 -14.67 -2.55
N ALA A 672 18.74 -13.88 -3.30
CA ALA A 672 18.97 -13.61 -4.73
C ALA A 672 20.12 -12.62 -5.00
N GLY A 673 20.59 -11.88 -4.00
CA GLY A 673 21.55 -10.79 -4.17
C GLY A 673 20.99 -9.59 -4.94
N GLN A 674 19.67 -9.38 -4.88
CA GLN A 674 18.96 -8.34 -5.61
C GLN A 674 18.54 -7.19 -4.65
N PRO A 675 18.79 -5.91 -4.97
CA PRO A 675 18.29 -4.80 -4.17
C PRO A 675 16.77 -4.72 -4.23
N PHE A 676 16.13 -4.27 -3.16
CA PHE A 676 14.67 -4.28 -3.07
C PHE A 676 14.05 -2.99 -2.53
N TYR A 677 12.80 -2.75 -2.94
CA TYR A 677 11.86 -1.82 -2.32
C TYR A 677 10.74 -2.62 -1.65
N LEU A 678 10.46 -2.35 -0.38
CA LEU A 678 9.38 -2.97 0.38
C LEU A 678 8.49 -1.88 0.98
N GLN A 679 7.22 -1.85 0.61
CA GLN A 679 6.20 -1.04 1.28
C GLN A 679 5.34 -1.91 2.20
N LEU A 680 5.46 -1.68 3.51
CA LEU A 680 4.58 -2.23 4.53
C LEU A 680 3.48 -1.21 4.80
N SER A 681 2.32 -1.41 4.18
CA SER A 681 1.20 -0.48 4.20
C SER A 681 0.17 -0.94 5.23
N HIS A 682 0.42 -0.65 6.51
CA HIS A 682 -0.42 -1.14 7.59
C HIS A 682 -1.85 -0.56 7.54
N TYR A 683 -2.83 -1.38 7.95
CA TYR A 683 -4.20 -0.93 8.24
C TYR A 683 -4.30 -0.25 9.61
N ALA A 684 -3.39 -0.57 10.54
CA ALA A 684 -3.15 0.26 11.71
C ALA A 684 -2.66 1.65 11.25
N MET A 685 -3.12 2.76 11.80
CA MET A 685 -3.92 2.95 13.02
C MET A 685 -5.40 3.33 12.74
N HIS A 686 -5.98 2.87 11.62
CA HIS A 686 -7.34 3.26 11.18
C HIS A 686 -8.42 3.07 12.25
N GLY A 687 -9.45 3.91 12.17
CA GLY A 687 -10.65 3.81 13.01
C GLY A 687 -11.34 2.44 12.94
N GLY A 688 -11.95 2.05 14.07
CA GLY A 688 -12.33 0.66 14.33
C GLY A 688 -11.16 -0.09 14.97
N TRP A 689 -10.64 0.42 16.09
CA TRP A 689 -9.39 -0.02 16.70
C TRP A 689 -9.45 -1.49 17.14
N GLU A 690 -8.36 -2.21 16.92
CA GLU A 690 -8.22 -3.63 17.23
C GLU A 690 -6.84 -3.86 17.86
N CYS A 691 -6.80 -4.65 18.93
CA CYS A 691 -5.57 -5.20 19.49
C CYS A 691 -5.89 -6.52 20.19
N THR A 692 -4.88 -7.29 20.56
CA THR A 692 -5.09 -8.50 21.39
C THR A 692 -5.61 -8.14 22.78
N PRO A 693 -6.34 -9.05 23.46
CA PRO A 693 -6.72 -8.88 24.87
C PRO A 693 -5.52 -8.59 25.78
N GLU A 694 -4.37 -9.23 25.51
CA GLU A 694 -3.12 -9.06 26.23
C GLU A 694 -2.60 -7.62 26.14
N SER A 695 -2.58 -7.03 24.94
CA SER A 695 -2.14 -5.64 24.74
C SER A 695 -3.12 -4.64 25.35
N ARG A 696 -4.43 -4.86 25.24
CA ARG A 696 -5.44 -4.03 25.94
C ARG A 696 -5.22 -4.07 27.46
N ALA A 697 -4.94 -5.25 28.00
CA ALA A 697 -4.79 -5.46 29.45
C ALA A 697 -3.61 -4.68 30.07
N ARG A 698 -2.61 -4.28 29.26
CA ARG A 698 -1.53 -3.38 29.70
C ARG A 698 -2.06 -2.01 30.15
N TYR A 699 -3.04 -1.48 29.42
CA TYR A 699 -3.49 -0.09 29.54
C TYR A 699 -4.82 0.08 30.28
N GLN A 700 -5.68 -0.95 30.29
CA GLN A 700 -7.05 -0.87 30.83
C GLN A 700 -7.16 -0.40 32.30
N ASN A 701 -6.10 -0.56 33.10
CA ASN A 701 -6.09 -0.18 34.52
C ASN A 701 -5.45 1.20 34.79
N HIS A 702 -5.01 1.92 33.74
CA HIS A 702 -4.39 3.23 33.91
C HIS A 702 -5.43 4.28 34.34
N PRO A 703 -5.17 5.14 35.34
CA PRO A 703 -6.18 6.04 35.90
C PRO A 703 -6.92 6.92 34.88
N ALA A 704 -6.22 7.43 33.85
CA ALA A 704 -6.83 8.24 32.81
C ALA A 704 -7.72 7.42 31.84
N VAL A 705 -7.36 6.16 31.56
CA VAL A 705 -8.16 5.25 30.73
C VAL A 705 -9.43 4.81 31.47
N VAL A 706 -9.28 4.52 32.77
CA VAL A 706 -10.41 4.23 33.66
C VAL A 706 -11.34 5.44 33.80
N ALA A 707 -10.79 6.66 33.82
CA ALA A 707 -11.59 7.89 33.85
C ALA A 707 -12.39 8.09 32.54
N HIS A 708 -11.75 7.91 31.37
CA HIS A 708 -12.42 7.98 30.06
C HIS A 708 -13.60 7.03 29.95
N ASN A 709 -13.43 5.80 30.45
CA ASN A 709 -14.45 4.76 30.43
C ASN A 709 -15.45 4.86 31.60
N ASP A 710 -15.69 6.05 32.18
CA ASP A 710 -16.63 6.30 33.30
C ASP A 710 -16.41 5.42 34.56
N GLY A 711 -15.19 4.93 34.77
CA GLY A 711 -14.84 3.98 35.83
C GLY A 711 -15.03 2.51 35.48
N GLU A 712 -15.52 2.19 34.28
CA GLU A 712 -15.64 0.83 33.77
C GLU A 712 -14.28 0.28 33.31
N THR A 713 -14.10 -1.03 33.43
CA THR A 713 -12.90 -1.77 33.01
C THR A 713 -13.22 -3.08 32.25
N ASP A 714 -14.45 -3.60 32.38
CA ASP A 714 -14.91 -4.80 31.68
C ASP A 714 -15.00 -4.54 30.16
N PRO A 715 -14.21 -5.24 29.32
CA PRO A 715 -14.25 -5.07 27.87
C PRO A 715 -15.63 -5.40 27.26
N ALA A 716 -16.47 -6.19 27.93
CA ALA A 716 -17.82 -6.50 27.45
C ALA A 716 -18.81 -5.33 27.63
N LEU A 717 -18.46 -4.31 28.41
CA LEU A 717 -19.28 -3.14 28.70
C LEU A 717 -18.77 -1.86 28.02
N ILE A 718 -17.56 -1.87 27.47
CA ILE A 718 -16.90 -0.74 26.82
C ILE A 718 -16.95 -0.90 25.30
N ASN A 719 -17.28 0.18 24.59
CA ASN A 719 -17.18 0.20 23.13
C ASN A 719 -15.71 0.26 22.70
N HIS A 720 -15.16 -0.87 22.20
CA HIS A 720 -13.76 -0.95 21.75
C HIS A 720 -13.34 0.14 20.76
N LYS A 721 -14.27 0.66 19.94
CA LYS A 721 -14.03 1.74 18.96
C LYS A 721 -13.80 3.12 19.60
N LYS A 722 -13.92 3.21 20.92
CA LYS A 722 -13.69 4.39 21.76
C LYS A 722 -12.77 4.11 22.96
N ASP A 723 -12.31 2.87 23.16
CA ASP A 723 -11.51 2.52 24.32
C ASP A 723 -10.03 2.92 24.11
N PRO A 724 -9.47 3.86 24.90
CA PRO A 724 -8.08 4.25 24.76
C PRO A 724 -7.12 3.09 25.01
N ALA A 725 -7.52 2.08 25.80
CA ALA A 725 -6.70 0.88 26.01
C ALA A 725 -6.51 0.07 24.72
N VAL A 726 -7.50 0.04 23.83
CA VAL A 726 -7.45 -0.68 22.55
C VAL A 726 -6.59 0.10 21.55
N PHE A 727 -6.72 1.43 21.50
CA PHE A 727 -5.84 2.27 20.69
C PHE A 727 -4.36 2.14 21.09
N LEU A 728 -4.06 2.24 22.40
CA LEU A 728 -2.71 2.10 22.92
C LEU A 728 -2.17 0.68 22.73
N GLY A 729 -3.03 -0.34 22.83
CA GLY A 729 -2.70 -1.74 22.51
C GLY A 729 -2.31 -1.93 21.04
N MET A 730 -3.09 -1.36 20.12
CA MET A 730 -2.85 -1.40 18.68
C MET A 730 -1.52 -0.71 18.31
N ALA A 731 -1.21 0.41 18.97
CA ALA A 731 0.06 1.12 18.76
C ALA A 731 1.27 0.33 19.28
N TYR A 732 1.13 -0.33 20.43
CA TYR A 732 2.16 -1.20 20.98
C TYR A 732 2.44 -2.40 20.07
N GLU A 733 1.40 -3.03 19.52
CA GLU A 733 1.55 -4.15 18.58
C GLU A 733 2.21 -3.72 17.26
N LEU A 734 1.82 -2.56 16.72
CA LEU A 734 2.50 -1.96 15.56
C LEU A 734 3.99 -1.70 15.85
N ASP A 735 4.33 -1.22 17.04
CA ASP A 735 5.73 -1.03 17.44
C ASP A 735 6.52 -2.35 17.54
N LEU A 736 5.89 -3.45 17.97
CA LEU A 736 6.53 -4.77 17.93
C LEU A 736 6.85 -5.19 16.48
N LYS A 737 5.91 -4.98 15.53
CA LYS A 737 6.15 -5.24 14.11
C LYS A 737 7.30 -4.41 13.54
N ILE A 738 7.36 -3.13 13.90
CA ILE A 738 8.48 -2.22 13.56
C ILE A 738 9.81 -2.78 14.10
N GLY A 739 9.81 -3.31 15.33
CA GLY A 739 10.96 -3.99 15.92
C GLY A 739 11.39 -5.23 15.14
N GLU A 740 10.45 -6.09 14.74
CA GLU A 740 10.69 -7.32 13.98
C GLU A 740 11.33 -7.05 12.61
N VAL A 741 10.82 -6.06 11.86
CA VAL A 741 11.41 -5.63 10.56
C VAL A 741 12.85 -5.15 10.74
N ARG A 742 13.10 -4.28 11.73
CA ARG A 742 14.45 -3.75 12.02
C ARG A 742 15.40 -4.85 12.50
N GLN A 743 14.91 -5.78 13.32
CA GLN A 743 15.67 -6.95 13.74
C GLN A 743 16.04 -7.83 12.55
N LYS A 744 15.11 -8.09 11.62
CA LYS A 744 15.37 -8.90 10.42
C LYS A 744 16.43 -8.27 9.53
N ILE A 745 16.37 -6.95 9.31
CA ILE A 745 17.40 -6.18 8.56
C ILE A 745 18.79 -6.36 9.18
N ALA A 746 18.89 -6.40 10.53
CA ALA A 746 20.14 -6.66 11.23
C ALA A 746 20.58 -8.14 11.16
N GLU A 747 19.65 -9.10 11.28
CA GLU A 747 19.92 -10.55 11.16
C GLU A 747 20.45 -10.93 9.76
N LEU A 748 19.89 -10.31 8.72
CA LEU A 748 20.33 -10.47 7.33
C LEU A 748 21.66 -9.76 7.03
N GLY A 749 22.18 -8.95 7.95
CA GLY A 749 23.44 -8.23 7.78
C GLY A 749 23.38 -7.08 6.76
N ILE A 750 22.18 -6.59 6.44
CA ILE A 750 21.95 -5.55 5.40
C ILE A 750 21.71 -4.15 5.98
N ALA A 751 21.80 -3.97 7.30
CA ALA A 751 21.55 -2.69 7.98
C ALA A 751 22.40 -1.52 7.45
N ASP A 752 23.70 -1.76 7.19
CA ASP A 752 24.62 -0.74 6.65
C ASP A 752 24.32 -0.37 5.17
N ASN A 753 23.34 -1.02 4.53
CA ASN A 753 22.90 -0.78 3.15
C ASN A 753 21.37 -0.82 3.01
N THR A 754 20.61 -0.43 4.05
CA THR A 754 19.13 -0.39 4.01
C THR A 754 18.62 0.91 4.63
N TYR A 755 17.85 1.69 3.85
CA TYR A 755 17.08 2.82 4.39
C TYR A 755 15.72 2.32 4.89
N VAL A 756 15.34 2.74 6.09
CA VAL A 756 14.00 2.51 6.65
C VAL A 756 13.36 3.86 6.87
N VAL A 757 12.27 4.12 6.16
CA VAL A 757 11.45 5.34 6.29
C VAL A 757 10.10 4.93 6.90
N MET A 758 9.62 5.71 7.86
CA MET A 758 8.30 5.57 8.43
C MET A 758 7.54 6.88 8.32
N ALA A 759 6.29 6.82 7.86
CA ALA A 759 5.42 7.98 7.71
C ALA A 759 3.93 7.62 7.85
N GLY A 760 3.13 8.58 8.29
CA GLY A 760 1.67 8.52 8.20
C GLY A 760 1.13 8.94 6.82
N ASP A 761 -0.08 8.49 6.46
CA ASP A 761 -0.73 8.87 5.20
C ASP A 761 -1.57 10.16 5.30
N ASN A 762 -2.32 10.33 6.39
CA ASN A 762 -3.07 11.55 6.71
C ASN A 762 -3.12 11.81 8.23
N GLY A 763 -3.26 13.08 8.62
CA GLY A 763 -3.38 13.46 10.02
C GLY A 763 -4.70 13.02 10.66
N TYR A 764 -4.72 12.89 11.99
CA TYR A 764 -5.86 12.42 12.78
C TYR A 764 -5.90 13.13 14.15
N ARG A 765 -6.98 12.96 14.91
CA ARG A 765 -7.19 13.54 16.25
C ARG A 765 -7.87 12.52 17.16
N HIS A 766 -7.42 12.42 18.40
CA HIS A 766 -7.91 11.47 19.39
C HIS A 766 -8.78 12.21 20.42
N ASP A 767 -10.04 11.80 20.57
CA ASP A 767 -11.04 12.40 21.47
C ASP A 767 -10.79 12.14 22.96
N PHE A 768 -9.76 11.36 23.28
CA PHE A 768 -9.28 11.06 24.64
C PHE A 768 -7.90 11.68 24.96
N TYR A 769 -7.32 12.49 24.05
CA TYR A 769 -5.94 12.94 24.17
C TYR A 769 -5.71 13.84 25.39
N ASP A 770 -6.63 14.75 25.68
CA ASP A 770 -6.54 15.70 26.78
C ASP A 770 -6.69 15.03 28.14
N GLU A 771 -7.57 14.03 28.26
CA GLU A 771 -7.69 13.18 29.44
C GLU A 771 -6.42 12.36 29.72
N LEU A 772 -5.78 11.80 28.68
CA LEU A 772 -4.52 11.07 28.85
C LEU A 772 -3.32 12.01 29.13
N SER A 773 -3.29 13.22 28.57
CA SER A 773 -2.11 14.10 28.57
C SER A 773 -2.15 15.28 29.55
N GLY A 774 -3.34 15.65 30.01
CA GLY A 774 -3.62 16.91 30.68
C GLY A 774 -3.38 18.15 29.80
N LEU A 775 -3.45 18.04 28.47
CA LEU A 775 -3.27 19.12 27.48
C LEU A 775 -4.16 18.91 26.25
N PHE A 776 -4.67 20.00 25.68
CA PHE A 776 -5.37 19.93 24.38
C PHE A 776 -4.40 19.62 23.23
N GLN A 777 -4.96 19.10 22.13
CA GLN A 777 -4.18 18.75 20.95
C GLN A 777 -3.60 20.00 20.27
N PRO A 778 -2.36 19.92 19.73
CA PRO A 778 -1.60 21.09 19.29
C PRO A 778 -2.02 21.68 17.94
N LEU A 779 -2.73 20.90 17.11
CA LEU A 779 -3.05 21.25 15.72
C LEU A 779 -4.57 21.29 15.55
N HIS A 780 -5.07 22.27 14.80
CA HIS A 780 -6.50 22.42 14.53
C HIS A 780 -7.02 21.35 13.56
N MET A 781 -8.20 20.81 13.87
CA MET A 781 -8.90 19.71 13.18
C MET A 781 -8.04 18.46 12.93
N GLN A 782 -8.42 17.66 11.93
CA GLN A 782 -8.01 16.26 11.73
C GLN A 782 -8.27 15.83 10.28
N LYS A 783 -8.13 14.53 9.97
CA LYS A 783 -8.59 13.85 8.74
C LYS A 783 -9.81 14.53 8.11
N TRP A 784 -9.84 14.57 6.77
CA TRP A 784 -10.77 15.32 5.90
C TRP A 784 -10.55 16.84 5.80
N TRP A 785 -9.79 17.45 6.72
CA TRP A 785 -9.44 18.87 6.66
C TRP A 785 -7.99 19.10 6.19
N LEU A 786 -7.75 20.25 5.56
CA LEU A 786 -6.43 20.73 5.15
C LEU A 786 -5.76 21.66 6.18
N TRP A 787 -6.40 21.86 7.34
CA TRP A 787 -5.76 22.41 8.54
C TRP A 787 -4.56 21.54 8.95
N GLN A 788 -3.58 22.10 9.68
CA GLN A 788 -2.36 21.36 10.04
C GLN A 788 -2.64 19.99 10.67
N GLY A 789 -3.69 19.82 11.47
CA GLY A 789 -4.03 18.55 12.12
C GLY A 789 -4.54 17.45 11.17
N GLY A 790 -5.00 17.81 9.97
CA GLY A 790 -5.44 16.85 8.95
C GLY A 790 -4.37 16.50 7.90
N ILE A 791 -3.36 17.35 7.70
CA ILE A 791 -2.29 17.13 6.72
C ILE A 791 -0.90 16.88 7.32
N ARG A 792 -0.61 17.23 8.57
CA ARG A 792 0.66 16.83 9.20
C ARG A 792 0.61 15.39 9.67
N VAL A 793 1.71 14.69 9.44
CA VAL A 793 1.90 13.28 9.78
C VAL A 793 3.24 13.11 10.51
N PRO A 794 3.39 12.12 11.40
CA PRO A 794 4.69 11.80 11.96
C PRO A 794 5.58 11.19 10.88
N MET A 795 6.88 11.47 10.92
CA MET A 795 7.85 10.86 10.01
C MET A 795 9.23 10.71 10.67
N VAL A 796 9.82 9.54 10.51
CA VAL A 796 11.15 9.16 11.00
C VAL A 796 11.87 8.37 9.92
N ALA A 797 13.17 8.58 9.73
CA ALA A 797 13.98 7.77 8.82
C ALA A 797 15.33 7.39 9.44
N GLU A 798 15.76 6.14 9.28
CA GLU A 798 17.11 5.67 9.62
C GLU A 798 17.75 4.96 8.40
N GLY A 799 19.07 4.84 8.40
CA GLY A 799 19.81 4.19 7.32
C GLY A 799 21.16 4.83 7.01
N PRO A 800 21.82 4.40 5.90
CA PRO A 800 23.18 4.80 5.56
C PRO A 800 23.39 6.32 5.50
N GLY A 801 24.36 6.83 6.26
CA GLY A 801 24.71 8.25 6.27
C GLY A 801 23.72 9.19 6.97
N ILE A 802 22.58 8.68 7.47
CA ILE A 802 21.68 9.45 8.34
C ILE A 802 22.33 9.61 9.71
N SER A 803 22.38 10.83 10.23
CA SER A 803 22.98 11.09 11.54
C SER A 803 22.01 10.71 12.66
N ALA A 804 22.45 9.87 13.60
CA ALA A 804 21.63 9.44 14.73
C ALA A 804 21.19 10.61 15.63
N GLY A 805 19.91 10.60 16.02
CA GLY A 805 19.28 11.64 16.83
C GLY A 805 19.21 12.99 16.13
N SER A 806 19.24 13.01 14.79
CA SER A 806 19.13 14.23 14.01
C SER A 806 17.68 14.62 13.75
N PHE A 807 17.49 15.84 13.26
CA PHE A 807 16.17 16.45 13.16
C PHE A 807 16.14 17.49 12.05
N THR A 808 15.00 17.64 11.39
CA THR A 808 14.77 18.69 10.40
C THR A 808 13.41 19.35 10.56
N ALA A 809 13.38 20.67 10.31
CA ALA A 809 12.19 21.49 10.21
C ALA A 809 11.89 21.96 8.78
N ALA A 810 12.62 21.44 7.77
CA ALA A 810 12.23 21.63 6.37
C ALA A 810 10.85 20.98 6.14
N ASN A 811 10.01 21.64 5.34
CA ASN A 811 8.72 21.07 4.95
C ASN A 811 8.99 19.89 3.99
N VAL A 812 8.61 18.66 4.39
CA VAL A 812 8.69 17.42 3.58
C VAL A 812 7.28 16.87 3.35
N VAL A 813 7.02 16.20 2.23
CA VAL A 813 5.67 15.76 1.88
C VAL A 813 5.70 14.40 1.20
N ASN A 814 4.65 13.60 1.34
CA ASN A 814 4.64 12.19 0.90
C ASN A 814 4.96 12.00 -0.60
N TYR A 815 4.68 12.97 -1.49
CA TYR A 815 5.09 12.91 -2.90
C TYR A 815 6.60 13.15 -3.15
N ASP A 816 7.40 13.47 -2.12
CA ASP A 816 8.87 13.48 -2.20
C ASP A 816 9.50 12.07 -2.18
N PHE A 817 8.73 11.02 -1.83
CA PHE A 817 9.28 9.68 -1.65
C PHE A 817 9.76 9.06 -2.97
N LEU A 818 8.96 9.10 -4.03
CA LEU A 818 9.37 8.60 -5.36
C LEU A 818 10.72 9.18 -5.84
N PRO A 819 10.93 10.52 -5.93
CA PRO A 819 12.23 11.06 -6.34
C PRO A 819 13.35 10.75 -5.35
N THR A 820 13.07 10.59 -4.05
CA THR A 820 14.06 10.17 -3.06
C THR A 820 14.53 8.73 -3.29
N PHE A 821 13.60 7.82 -3.59
CA PHE A 821 13.91 6.40 -3.80
C PHE A 821 14.67 6.18 -5.11
N ILE A 822 14.35 6.95 -6.16
CA ILE A 822 15.12 6.95 -7.41
C ILE A 822 16.56 7.41 -7.19
N ASP A 823 16.77 8.49 -6.43
CA ASP A 823 18.11 9.03 -6.08
C ASP A 823 18.92 7.99 -5.27
N TRP A 824 18.31 7.38 -4.24
CA TRP A 824 18.94 6.28 -3.49
C TRP A 824 19.27 5.05 -4.34
N ALA A 825 18.46 4.71 -5.34
CA ALA A 825 18.72 3.63 -6.29
C ALA A 825 19.84 3.94 -7.32
N GLY A 826 20.43 5.14 -7.27
CA GLY A 826 21.43 5.63 -8.22
C GLY A 826 20.83 6.06 -9.56
N GLY A 827 19.53 6.35 -9.60
CA GLY A 827 18.82 6.89 -10.75
C GLY A 827 18.80 8.42 -10.77
N ASP A 828 18.19 8.97 -11.81
CA ASP A 828 18.03 10.41 -12.01
C ASP A 828 16.52 10.77 -12.01
N PRO A 829 16.01 11.38 -10.92
CA PRO A 829 14.59 11.72 -10.80
C PRO A 829 14.07 12.64 -11.90
N ALA A 830 14.92 13.47 -12.52
CA ALA A 830 14.51 14.40 -13.57
C ALA A 830 14.03 13.71 -14.88
N ARG A 831 14.14 12.38 -14.94
CA ARG A 831 13.65 11.53 -16.03
C ARG A 831 12.20 11.09 -15.89
N VAL A 832 11.64 11.16 -14.68
CA VAL A 832 10.22 10.88 -14.46
C VAL A 832 9.43 12.16 -14.81
N PRO A 833 8.49 12.10 -15.76
CA PRO A 833 7.71 13.27 -16.14
C PRO A 833 6.78 13.71 -15.01
N ASP A 834 6.50 15.01 -14.96
CA ASP A 834 5.43 15.59 -14.13
C ASP A 834 5.54 15.35 -12.62
N LEU A 835 6.75 15.08 -12.10
CA LEU A 835 7.03 15.09 -10.66
C LEU A 835 6.79 16.48 -10.04
N ASP A 836 6.10 16.48 -8.90
CA ASP A 836 5.98 17.65 -8.02
C ASP A 836 6.91 17.56 -6.79
N GLY A 837 7.31 16.34 -6.42
CA GLY A 837 8.23 16.09 -5.31
C GLY A 837 9.70 16.32 -5.65
N ILE A 838 10.52 16.38 -4.60
CA ILE A 838 11.99 16.53 -4.71
C ILE A 838 12.70 15.48 -3.85
N SER A 839 13.91 15.07 -4.24
CA SER A 839 14.68 14.11 -3.44
C SER A 839 15.08 14.70 -2.09
N LEU A 840 14.77 13.94 -1.02
CA LEU A 840 15.17 14.20 0.35
C LEU A 840 16.51 13.54 0.70
N ALA A 841 17.14 12.78 -0.21
CA ALA A 841 18.36 12.04 0.07
C ALA A 841 19.49 12.95 0.56
N GLY A 842 19.63 14.14 -0.07
CA GLY A 842 20.59 15.16 0.37
C GLY A 842 20.30 15.70 1.78
N LEU A 843 19.03 15.90 2.13
CA LEU A 843 18.61 16.36 3.46
C LEU A 843 18.93 15.31 4.53
N MET A 844 18.60 14.04 4.26
CA MET A 844 18.87 12.92 5.16
C MET A 844 20.37 12.64 5.35
N GLN A 845 21.19 12.88 4.32
CA GLN A 845 22.66 12.86 4.41
C GLN A 845 23.26 14.07 5.16
N GLY A 846 22.43 14.94 5.77
CA GLY A 846 22.88 16.10 6.53
C GLY A 846 23.46 17.23 5.68
N LYS A 847 23.22 17.26 4.36
CA LYS A 847 23.60 18.41 3.52
C LYS A 847 22.75 19.61 3.93
N THR A 848 23.35 20.80 3.93
CA THR A 848 22.64 22.04 4.25
C THR A 848 21.47 22.25 3.27
N PRO A 849 20.22 22.42 3.75
CA PRO A 849 19.07 22.69 2.89
C PRO A 849 19.31 23.90 1.99
N SER A 850 18.89 23.81 0.72
CA SER A 850 18.84 24.98 -0.15
C SER A 850 17.75 25.95 0.32
N TRP A 851 17.87 27.22 -0.05
CA TRP A 851 16.82 28.20 0.20
C TRP A 851 15.50 27.81 -0.48
N ASP A 852 15.60 27.24 -1.69
CA ASP A 852 14.44 26.76 -2.46
C ASP A 852 13.70 25.62 -1.73
N LEU A 853 14.41 24.70 -1.05
CA LEU A 853 13.79 23.63 -0.24
C LEU A 853 13.10 24.20 1.01
N LEU A 854 13.67 25.21 1.65
CA LEU A 854 13.10 25.82 2.87
C LEU A 854 11.86 26.67 2.58
N GLU A 855 11.82 27.34 1.43
CA GLU A 855 10.74 28.26 1.03
C GLU A 855 9.82 27.69 -0.06
N ARG A 856 9.91 26.38 -0.34
CA ARG A 856 9.05 25.73 -1.33
C ARG A 856 7.57 25.82 -0.94
N SER A 857 6.74 25.81 -1.97
CA SER A 857 5.29 25.83 -1.84
C SER A 857 4.73 24.41 -1.96
N LEU A 858 4.00 23.98 -0.94
CA LEU A 858 3.26 22.72 -0.93
C LEU A 858 1.79 23.03 -1.17
N TYR A 859 1.16 22.29 -2.07
CA TYR A 859 -0.22 22.54 -2.49
C TYR A 859 -1.12 21.34 -2.15
N PHE A 860 -2.21 21.62 -1.43
CA PHE A 860 -3.19 20.62 -1.02
C PHE A 860 -4.58 21.05 -1.47
N HIS A 861 -5.39 20.09 -1.92
CA HIS A 861 -6.66 20.37 -2.58
C HIS A 861 -7.71 19.30 -2.24
N TYR A 862 -8.79 19.74 -1.60
CA TYR A 862 -9.91 18.89 -1.19
C TYR A 862 -11.23 19.53 -1.63
N PRO A 863 -11.57 19.45 -2.93
CA PRO A 863 -12.74 20.11 -3.54
C PRO A 863 -14.07 19.38 -3.23
N HIS A 864 -14.21 18.81 -2.02
CA HIS A 864 -15.18 17.75 -1.70
C HIS A 864 -16.01 18.04 -0.45
N TYR A 865 -17.22 17.48 -0.42
CA TYR A 865 -18.12 17.51 0.73
C TYR A 865 -18.03 16.23 1.54
N ARG A 866 -17.78 16.35 2.85
CA ARG A 866 -17.89 15.24 3.81
C ARG A 866 -18.28 15.77 5.18
N ASN A 867 -17.51 15.43 6.22
CA ASN A 867 -17.50 16.16 7.50
C ASN A 867 -17.02 17.62 7.35
N THR A 868 -16.54 17.99 6.16
CA THR A 868 -15.94 19.28 5.81
C THR A 868 -16.69 19.94 4.65
N MET A 869 -16.33 21.19 4.36
CA MET A 869 -16.68 21.94 3.16
C MET A 869 -15.50 21.91 2.16
N PRO A 870 -15.72 22.09 0.84
CA PRO A 870 -14.63 22.16 -0.13
C PRO A 870 -13.63 23.27 0.17
N HIS A 871 -12.33 22.95 0.15
CA HIS A 871 -11.26 23.91 0.46
C HIS A 871 -9.91 23.54 -0.17
N SER A 872 -8.93 24.44 -0.09
CA SER A 872 -7.57 24.27 -0.63
C SER A 872 -6.55 25.03 0.21
N VAL A 873 -5.31 24.54 0.26
CA VAL A 873 -4.25 25.10 1.09
C VAL A 873 -2.93 25.19 0.33
N ILE A 874 -2.24 26.30 0.51
CA ILE A 874 -0.81 26.44 0.23
C ILE A 874 -0.06 26.60 1.55
N VAL A 875 1.03 25.85 1.71
CA VAL A 875 2.04 26.05 2.76
C VAL A 875 3.33 26.50 2.08
N LYS A 876 3.90 27.62 2.50
CA LYS A 876 5.15 28.17 1.94
C LYS A 876 6.07 28.62 3.07
N GLY A 877 7.19 27.94 3.26
CA GLY A 877 8.05 28.15 4.42
C GLY A 877 7.28 28.02 5.74
N HIS A 878 7.11 29.14 6.45
CA HIS A 878 6.36 29.24 7.71
C HIS A 878 4.94 29.85 7.56
N GLU A 879 4.51 30.16 6.35
CA GLU A 879 3.21 30.75 6.05
C GLU A 879 2.22 29.69 5.53
N ALA A 880 0.94 29.83 5.87
CA ALA A 880 -0.14 29.04 5.27
C ALA A 880 -1.32 29.93 4.87
N VAL A 881 -1.87 29.68 3.68
CA VAL A 881 -3.17 30.24 3.26
C VAL A 881 -4.16 29.11 3.04
N VAL A 882 -5.34 29.25 3.65
CA VAL A 882 -6.48 28.36 3.48
C VAL A 882 -7.57 29.10 2.71
N TYR A 883 -8.05 28.50 1.62
CA TYR A 883 -9.14 29.03 0.81
C TYR A 883 -10.37 28.12 0.89
N PHE A 884 -11.52 28.69 1.24
CA PHE A 884 -12.80 28.00 1.26
C PHE A 884 -13.61 28.39 0.01
N TYR A 885 -14.14 27.39 -0.71
CA TYR A 885 -14.97 27.67 -1.91
C TYR A 885 -16.37 28.17 -1.54
N GLU A 886 -16.78 27.98 -0.29
CA GLU A 886 -18.04 28.49 0.26
C GLU A 886 -17.85 29.84 0.94
N THR A 887 -18.75 30.78 0.67
CA THR A 887 -18.99 31.92 1.57
C THR A 887 -20.04 31.50 2.61
N PRO A 888 -19.74 31.41 3.92
CA PRO A 888 -20.72 30.99 4.91
C PRO A 888 -21.90 31.97 4.96
N VAL A 889 -23.14 31.45 4.94
CA VAL A 889 -24.36 32.27 5.03
C VAL A 889 -24.38 33.15 6.28
N ARG A 890 -23.72 32.71 7.35
CA ARG A 890 -23.57 33.44 8.63
C ARG A 890 -22.68 34.69 8.53
N PHE A 891 -21.83 34.81 7.50
CA PHE A 891 -20.87 35.92 7.34
C PHE A 891 -20.89 36.52 5.91
N PRO A 892 -21.95 37.26 5.52
CA PRO A 892 -22.12 37.78 4.16
C PRO A 892 -21.12 38.88 3.73
N THR A 893 -20.17 39.26 4.59
CA THR A 893 -19.08 40.23 4.31
C THR A 893 -17.69 39.61 4.48
N TRP A 894 -17.58 38.28 4.45
CA TRP A 894 -16.35 37.54 4.73
C TRP A 894 -15.54 37.25 3.47
N GLU A 895 -14.21 37.39 3.57
CA GLU A 895 -13.27 37.06 2.50
C GLU A 895 -12.93 35.56 2.54
N PRO A 896 -12.96 34.82 1.42
CA PRO A 896 -12.77 33.36 1.38
C PRO A 896 -11.36 32.86 1.74
N ILE A 897 -10.46 33.77 2.13
CA ILE A 897 -9.04 33.56 2.39
C ILE A 897 -8.77 33.69 3.89
N MET A 898 -8.05 32.72 4.44
CA MET A 898 -7.50 32.77 5.79
C MET A 898 -5.98 32.61 5.73
N TYR A 899 -5.26 33.33 6.60
CA TYR A 899 -3.80 33.45 6.54
C TYR A 899 -3.17 33.31 7.92
N PHE A 900 -2.04 32.59 8.00
CA PHE A 900 -1.41 32.15 9.25
C PHE A 900 0.12 32.09 9.16
N ASP A 901 0.82 32.45 10.25
CA ASP A 901 2.22 32.05 10.50
C ASP A 901 2.24 30.74 11.31
N ILE A 902 2.37 29.61 10.61
CA ILE A 902 2.46 28.26 11.21
C ILE A 902 3.82 27.95 11.86
N GLY A 903 4.78 28.89 11.81
CA GLY A 903 6.04 28.82 12.53
C GLY A 903 5.90 29.22 14.00
N SER A 904 5.06 30.22 14.28
CA SER A 904 4.67 30.66 15.63
C SER A 904 3.34 30.10 16.11
N ASP A 905 2.37 29.91 15.22
CA ASP A 905 1.03 29.39 15.50
C ASP A 905 0.75 28.12 14.66
N PRO A 906 1.37 26.98 14.99
CA PRO A 906 1.15 25.72 14.28
C PRO A 906 -0.29 25.20 14.45
N GLY A 907 -1.02 25.71 15.44
CA GLY A 907 -2.44 25.42 15.64
C GLY A 907 -3.36 26.16 14.67
N GLN A 908 -2.88 27.19 13.95
CA GLN A 908 -3.70 28.06 13.10
C GLN A 908 -4.87 28.69 13.88
N TYR A 909 -4.60 29.21 15.08
CA TYR A 909 -5.61 29.80 15.96
C TYR A 909 -5.85 31.30 15.71
N HIS A 910 -4.91 32.01 15.09
CA HIS A 910 -5.00 33.45 14.80
C HIS A 910 -4.98 33.71 13.29
N ASN A 911 -6.10 34.15 12.72
CA ASN A 911 -6.20 34.52 11.32
C ASN A 911 -5.65 35.94 11.11
N ILE A 912 -4.43 36.05 10.58
CA ILE A 912 -3.72 37.30 10.33
C ILE A 912 -4.01 37.91 8.94
N TYR A 913 -5.02 37.41 8.21
CA TYR A 913 -5.48 38.01 6.95
C TYR A 913 -5.79 39.52 7.07
N PRO A 914 -6.44 40.03 8.14
CA PRO A 914 -6.70 41.47 8.27
C PRO A 914 -5.43 42.34 8.40
N ASP A 915 -4.31 41.76 8.84
CA ASP A 915 -3.05 42.48 9.07
C ASP A 915 -2.19 42.59 7.79
N ASP A 916 -2.19 41.55 6.95
CA ASP A 916 -1.51 41.56 5.64
C ASP A 916 -2.31 40.80 4.55
N PRO A 917 -3.41 41.40 4.05
CA PRO A 917 -4.22 40.78 3.00
C PRO A 917 -3.44 40.68 1.67
N ALA A 918 -2.49 41.59 1.41
CA ALA A 918 -1.70 41.59 0.17
C ALA A 918 -0.75 40.38 0.10
N ARG A 919 -0.18 39.96 1.23
CA ARG A 919 0.62 38.72 1.29
C ARG A 919 -0.25 37.48 1.13
N ALA A 920 -1.41 37.45 1.77
CA ALA A 920 -2.36 36.35 1.66
C ALA A 920 -2.88 36.18 0.22
N GLU A 921 -3.27 37.27 -0.45
CA GLU A 921 -3.66 37.29 -1.86
C GLU A 921 -2.53 36.82 -2.79
N ALA A 922 -1.28 37.16 -2.49
CA ALA A 922 -0.12 36.71 -3.27
C ALA A 922 0.10 35.18 -3.16
N LEU A 923 -0.05 34.60 -1.97
CA LEU A 923 0.02 33.15 -1.74
C LEU A 923 -1.17 32.42 -2.38
N TYR A 924 -2.38 33.00 -2.29
CA TYR A 924 -3.57 32.49 -2.99
C TYR A 924 -3.38 32.50 -4.52
N ALA A 925 -2.77 33.56 -5.07
CA ALA A 925 -2.42 33.63 -6.49
C ALA A 925 -1.38 32.56 -6.87
N ASP A 926 -0.38 32.29 -6.03
CA ASP A 926 0.62 31.22 -6.23
C ASP A 926 -0.06 29.85 -6.35
N MET A 927 -0.93 29.52 -5.37
CA MET A 927 -1.74 28.30 -5.35
C MET A 927 -2.63 28.13 -6.59
N THR A 928 -3.35 29.17 -6.98
CA THR A 928 -4.29 29.12 -8.12
C THR A 928 -3.59 29.09 -9.47
N ASN A 929 -2.42 29.75 -9.60
CA ASN A 929 -1.56 29.61 -10.77
C ASN A 929 -1.02 28.18 -10.91
N TYR A 930 -0.59 27.57 -9.80
CA TYR A 930 -0.16 26.18 -9.78
C TYR A 930 -1.29 25.22 -10.19
N PHE A 931 -2.48 25.35 -9.59
CA PHE A 931 -3.66 24.57 -9.95
C PHE A 931 -4.02 24.69 -11.44
N ALA A 932 -3.95 25.89 -12.02
CA ALA A 932 -4.16 26.11 -13.44
C ALA A 932 -3.07 25.45 -14.30
N SER A 933 -1.82 25.41 -13.84
CA SER A 933 -0.69 24.79 -14.57
C SER A 933 -0.76 23.26 -14.63
N VAL A 934 -1.34 22.60 -13.61
CA VAL A 934 -1.48 21.14 -13.54
C VAL A 934 -2.87 20.62 -13.93
N GLY A 935 -3.79 21.51 -14.31
CA GLY A 935 -5.14 21.15 -14.75
C GLY A 935 -6.08 20.69 -13.62
N ALA A 936 -5.88 21.18 -12.39
CA ALA A 936 -6.69 20.79 -11.24
C ALA A 936 -8.18 21.16 -11.42
N ARG A 937 -9.07 20.28 -10.93
CA ARG A 937 -10.53 20.46 -11.02
C ARG A 937 -11.01 21.39 -9.91
N ILE A 938 -11.45 22.60 -10.25
CA ILE A 938 -11.92 23.62 -9.28
C ILE A 938 -13.45 23.62 -9.12
N PRO A 939 -14.03 23.64 -7.90
CA PRO A 939 -15.48 23.61 -7.69
C PRO A 939 -16.25 24.71 -8.43
N LEU A 940 -17.48 24.43 -8.87
CA LEU A 940 -18.33 25.46 -9.47
C LEU A 940 -18.98 26.33 -8.39
N VAL A 941 -18.69 27.63 -8.44
CA VAL A 941 -19.19 28.64 -7.50
C VAL A 941 -19.83 29.81 -8.26
N PRO A 942 -21.05 30.25 -7.91
CA PRO A 942 -22.00 29.63 -6.98
C PRO A 942 -22.75 28.45 -7.62
N ASN A 943 -23.29 27.53 -6.80
CA ASN A 943 -24.22 26.51 -7.30
C ASN A 943 -25.57 27.14 -7.68
N PRO A 944 -26.04 27.05 -8.95
CA PRO A 944 -27.34 27.59 -9.35
C PRO A 944 -28.54 26.87 -8.73
N ASN A 945 -28.34 25.67 -8.15
CA ASN A 945 -29.37 24.85 -7.52
C ASN A 945 -29.34 24.92 -5.98
N TYR A 946 -28.59 25.85 -5.38
CA TYR A 946 -28.44 25.96 -3.94
C TYR A 946 -29.79 26.11 -3.19
N VAL A 947 -29.99 25.32 -2.13
CA VAL A 947 -31.13 25.43 -1.21
C VAL A 947 -30.61 25.39 0.23
N GLU A 948 -30.62 26.54 0.90
CA GLU A 948 -30.10 26.72 2.26
C GLU A 948 -30.62 25.68 3.25
N SER A 949 -31.94 25.45 3.30
CA SER A 949 -32.56 24.49 4.22
C SER A 949 -32.19 23.03 3.96
N VAL A 950 -31.65 22.68 2.79
CA VAL A 950 -31.08 21.35 2.55
C VAL A 950 -29.68 21.27 3.14
N TYR A 951 -28.88 22.33 2.98
CA TYR A 951 -27.52 22.42 3.50
C TYR A 951 -27.45 22.50 5.03
N THR A 952 -28.32 23.29 5.68
CA THR A 952 -28.30 23.49 7.14
C THR A 952 -28.84 22.29 7.93
N ASN A 953 -29.61 21.41 7.28
CA ASN A 953 -30.31 20.29 7.94
C ASN A 953 -29.55 18.96 7.89
N VAL A 954 -28.33 18.92 7.34
CA VAL A 954 -27.51 17.69 7.38
C VAL A 954 -26.71 17.59 8.68
N SER A 955 -26.47 16.37 9.16
CA SER A 955 -25.77 16.11 10.42
C SER A 955 -24.32 16.60 10.43
N GLU A 956 -23.68 16.76 9.27
CA GLU A 956 -22.33 17.31 9.18
C GLU A 956 -22.27 18.85 9.27
N TYR A 957 -23.40 19.57 9.18
CA TYR A 957 -23.40 21.04 9.14
C TYR A 957 -22.76 21.68 10.39
N ALA A 958 -23.05 21.16 11.59
CA ALA A 958 -22.42 21.66 12.82
C ALA A 958 -20.89 21.51 12.82
N LYS A 959 -20.37 20.39 12.30
CA LYS A 959 -18.93 20.14 12.16
C LYS A 959 -18.29 21.09 11.15
N ARG A 960 -18.98 21.38 10.03
CA ARG A 960 -18.54 22.37 9.03
C ARG A 960 -18.51 23.79 9.59
N VAL A 961 -19.42 24.15 10.48
CA VAL A 961 -19.41 25.46 11.15
C VAL A 961 -18.25 25.56 12.15
N THR A 962 -18.06 24.55 13.00
CA THR A 962 -17.07 24.57 14.10
C THR A 962 -15.62 24.47 13.59
N GLY A 963 -15.36 23.59 12.62
CA GLY A 963 -14.06 23.43 11.98
C GLY A 963 -13.84 24.28 10.73
N GLY A 964 -14.83 25.10 10.37
CA GLY A 964 -14.80 25.94 9.17
C GLY A 964 -14.03 27.24 9.38
N PRO A 965 -14.18 28.20 8.45
CA PRO A 965 -13.57 29.49 8.59
C PRO A 965 -14.10 30.29 9.78
N PHE A 966 -13.20 31.08 10.39
CA PHE A 966 -13.48 31.90 11.57
C PHE A 966 -12.93 33.34 11.43
N ILE A 967 -13.41 34.24 12.28
CA ILE A 967 -12.96 35.65 12.31
C ILE A 967 -12.01 35.86 13.50
N GLY A 968 -10.88 36.53 13.27
CA GLY A 968 -9.95 36.91 14.33
C GLY A 968 -9.21 35.72 14.95
N THR A 969 -9.60 35.32 16.15
CA THR A 969 -8.87 34.34 16.98
C THR A 969 -9.83 33.30 17.55
N ARG A 970 -9.38 32.05 17.55
CA ARG A 970 -9.99 30.93 18.31
C ARG A 970 -8.98 30.39 19.33
N THR A 971 -9.36 29.43 20.15
CA THR A 971 -8.45 28.80 21.12
C THR A 971 -8.30 27.29 20.89
N ALA A 972 -7.36 26.62 21.55
CA ALA A 972 -7.19 25.17 21.43
C ALA A 972 -8.36 24.39 22.05
N GLU A 973 -8.96 24.94 23.11
CA GLU A 973 -10.15 24.44 23.81
C GLU A 973 -11.36 24.32 22.87
N SER A 974 -11.53 25.29 21.95
CA SER A 974 -12.69 25.40 21.05
C SER A 974 -12.90 24.22 20.11
N ASP A 975 -11.88 23.36 19.94
CA ASP A 975 -11.98 22.12 19.16
C ASP A 975 -12.45 20.92 20.00
N GLU A 976 -12.18 20.92 21.32
CA GLU A 976 -12.46 19.80 22.23
C GLU A 976 -13.81 20.00 22.97
N SER A 977 -14.24 21.26 23.18
CA SER A 977 -15.52 21.60 23.83
C SER A 977 -16.77 21.27 23.00
N GLY A 978 -16.60 20.72 21.80
CA GLY A 978 -17.68 20.47 20.85
C GLY A 978 -18.24 21.74 20.21
N PRO A 979 -19.32 21.61 19.41
CA PRO A 979 -19.98 22.76 18.79
C PRO A 979 -20.71 23.57 19.88
N THR A 980 -20.06 24.63 20.36
CA THR A 980 -20.76 25.68 21.10
C THR A 980 -21.84 26.28 20.21
N THR A 981 -22.91 26.81 20.81
CA THR A 981 -24.06 27.32 20.05
C THR A 981 -23.63 28.52 19.18
N PHE A 982 -24.45 28.90 18.20
CA PHE A 982 -24.15 30.09 17.41
C PHE A 982 -24.15 31.38 18.25
N ALA A 983 -24.83 31.36 19.41
CA ALA A 983 -24.73 32.43 20.40
C ALA A 983 -23.32 32.47 21.00
N ASP A 984 -22.80 31.35 21.47
CA ASP A 984 -21.47 31.25 22.10
C ASP A 984 -20.35 31.69 21.16
N TYR A 985 -20.35 31.20 19.92
CA TYR A 985 -19.37 31.61 18.92
C TYR A 985 -19.39 33.13 18.68
N TRP A 986 -20.57 33.74 18.68
CA TRP A 986 -20.71 35.20 18.59
C TRP A 986 -20.21 35.90 19.86
N MET A 987 -20.53 35.37 21.04
CA MET A 987 -20.09 35.94 22.33
C MET A 987 -18.57 35.91 22.47
N ASP A 988 -17.92 34.78 22.15
CA ASP A 988 -16.45 34.65 22.11
C ASP A 988 -15.82 35.62 21.10
N SER A 989 -16.36 35.68 19.88
CA SER A 989 -15.86 36.56 18.80
C SER A 989 -15.90 38.06 19.16
N TRP A 990 -16.71 38.46 20.13
CA TRP A 990 -16.85 39.84 20.60
C TRP A 990 -16.39 40.07 22.05
N GLY A 991 -15.82 39.05 22.71
CA GLY A 991 -15.30 39.14 24.08
C GLY A 991 -16.37 39.38 25.15
N VAL A 992 -17.56 38.78 24.99
CA VAL A 992 -18.69 38.89 25.93
C VAL A 992 -18.51 37.87 27.06
N ASP A 993 -18.43 38.36 28.30
CA ASP A 993 -18.36 37.50 29.51
C ASP A 993 -19.74 36.88 29.79
N ILE A 994 -19.82 35.55 29.71
CA ILE A 994 -21.04 34.75 29.90
C ILE A 994 -21.21 34.21 31.33
N GLY A 995 -20.29 34.52 32.25
CA GLY A 995 -20.36 33.99 33.62
C GLY A 995 -19.87 32.54 33.76
N LEU A 996 -20.31 31.87 34.83
CA LEU A 996 -19.88 30.50 35.17
C LEU A 996 -21.00 29.50 34.86
N SER A 997 -20.63 28.30 34.41
CA SER A 997 -21.51 27.16 34.06
C SER A 997 -22.45 26.65 35.18
N THR A 998 -22.47 27.29 36.34
CA THR A 998 -23.42 27.02 37.43
C THR A 998 -24.81 27.62 37.23
N ASN A 999 -25.00 28.38 36.14
CA ASN A 999 -26.24 29.07 35.77
C ASN A 999 -26.88 28.56 34.46
N ASP A 1000 -26.31 27.53 33.84
CA ASP A 1000 -26.91 26.76 32.75
C ASP A 1000 -27.78 25.65 33.40
N PHE A 1001 -29.10 25.81 33.33
CA PHE A 1001 -30.10 25.02 34.07
C PHE A 1001 -30.76 23.93 33.22
N ASP A 1002 -30.74 24.07 31.90
CA ASP A 1002 -31.23 23.13 30.89
C ASP A 1002 -30.10 22.37 30.17
N GLY A 1003 -28.85 22.81 30.30
CA GLY A 1003 -27.64 22.09 29.87
C GLY A 1003 -27.32 22.24 28.40
N ASP A 1004 -27.64 23.40 27.80
CA ASP A 1004 -27.44 23.67 26.36
C ASP A 1004 -26.11 24.35 26.02
N GLY A 1005 -25.37 24.79 27.05
CA GLY A 1005 -24.08 25.46 26.96
C GLY A 1005 -24.13 26.96 27.27
N VAL A 1006 -25.30 27.58 27.33
CA VAL A 1006 -25.46 29.03 27.53
C VAL A 1006 -25.87 29.35 28.98
N ASP A 1007 -25.31 30.42 29.58
CA ASP A 1007 -25.86 30.95 30.83
C ASP A 1007 -27.28 31.48 30.56
N ASN A 1008 -28.27 30.98 31.31
CA ASN A 1008 -29.69 31.28 31.07
C ASN A 1008 -30.05 32.77 31.20
N LEU A 1009 -29.21 33.64 31.77
CA LEU A 1009 -29.41 35.09 31.76
C LEU A 1009 -28.85 35.72 30.47
N ALA A 1010 -27.73 35.21 29.95
CA ALA A 1010 -27.19 35.58 28.65
C ALA A 1010 -28.11 35.12 27.50
N GLU A 1011 -28.54 33.86 27.52
CA GLU A 1011 -29.51 33.25 26.62
C GLU A 1011 -30.82 34.07 26.57
N TYR A 1012 -31.36 34.43 27.74
CA TYR A 1012 -32.52 35.30 27.88
C TYR A 1012 -32.30 36.72 27.32
N ALA A 1013 -31.08 37.26 27.42
CA ALA A 1013 -30.71 38.55 26.84
C ALA A 1013 -30.57 38.51 25.30
N LEU A 1014 -30.23 37.34 24.74
CA LEU A 1014 -30.30 37.04 23.31
C LEU A 1014 -31.73 36.68 22.86
N GLY A 1015 -32.64 36.47 23.82
CA GLY A 1015 -34.05 36.16 23.58
C GLY A 1015 -34.32 34.69 23.26
N GLY A 1016 -33.61 33.79 23.94
CA GLY A 1016 -33.93 32.37 24.06
C GLY A 1016 -34.92 32.08 25.18
N ASP A 1017 -35.33 30.81 25.32
CA ASP A 1017 -36.16 30.36 26.43
C ASP A 1017 -35.34 29.51 27.43
N PRO A 1018 -35.00 30.06 28.62
CA PRO A 1018 -34.15 29.41 29.63
C PRO A 1018 -34.81 28.27 30.41
N THR A 1019 -35.63 27.52 29.69
CA THR A 1019 -36.26 26.25 30.09
C THR A 1019 -36.37 25.26 28.92
N ASP A 1020 -35.87 25.60 27.72
CA ASP A 1020 -35.87 24.80 26.50
C ASP A 1020 -34.52 24.93 25.78
N GLY A 1021 -33.56 24.08 26.16
CA GLY A 1021 -32.21 23.95 25.59
C GLY A 1021 -32.12 23.52 24.10
N LEU A 1022 -33.12 23.91 23.31
CA LEU A 1022 -33.16 23.90 21.85
C LEU A 1022 -33.38 25.31 21.25
N ASP A 1023 -33.69 26.34 22.06
CA ASP A 1023 -33.86 27.74 21.63
C ASP A 1023 -32.89 28.71 22.34
N PRO A 1024 -31.56 28.64 22.08
CA PRO A 1024 -30.52 29.50 22.70
C PRO A 1024 -30.62 30.99 22.30
N GLY A 1025 -31.74 31.41 21.72
CA GLY A 1025 -32.03 32.79 21.37
C GLY A 1025 -31.48 33.25 20.02
N LYS A 1026 -31.52 34.57 19.81
CA LYS A 1026 -31.25 35.22 18.52
C LYS A 1026 -30.22 36.32 18.68
N VAL A 1027 -29.08 36.09 18.06
CA VAL A 1027 -27.96 37.04 17.97
C VAL A 1027 -28.46 38.43 17.53
N PRO A 1028 -28.13 39.51 18.27
CA PRO A 1028 -28.46 40.87 17.90
C PRO A 1028 -27.92 41.25 16.51
N ALA A 1029 -28.74 41.92 15.71
CA ALA A 1029 -28.35 42.37 14.38
C ALA A 1029 -27.86 43.83 14.42
N PHE A 1030 -26.63 44.04 13.94
CA PHE A 1030 -26.03 45.35 13.74
C PHE A 1030 -26.27 45.85 12.31
N GLY A 1031 -26.40 47.17 12.16
CA GLY A 1031 -26.56 47.80 10.84
C GLY A 1031 -26.19 49.28 10.87
N ARG A 1032 -26.29 49.95 9.72
CA ARG A 1032 -26.05 51.39 9.58
C ARG A 1032 -27.15 52.05 8.76
N ALA A 1033 -27.79 53.07 9.34
CA ALA A 1033 -28.75 53.92 8.67
C ALA A 1033 -28.18 55.36 8.58
N GLY A 1034 -27.44 55.64 7.51
CA GLY A 1034 -26.83 56.96 7.29
C GLY A 1034 -25.69 57.27 8.27
N ASP A 1035 -25.91 58.25 9.15
CA ASP A 1035 -25.03 58.68 10.24
C ASP A 1035 -25.41 58.07 11.59
N HIS A 1036 -26.22 57.01 11.60
CA HIS A 1036 -26.59 56.24 12.78
C HIS A 1036 -26.20 54.76 12.63
N PHE A 1037 -25.77 54.17 13.74
CA PHE A 1037 -25.60 52.74 13.94
C PHE A 1037 -26.90 52.15 14.52
N ASN A 1038 -27.37 51.05 13.93
CA ASN A 1038 -28.61 50.40 14.30
C ASN A 1038 -28.28 49.12 15.07
N TYR A 1039 -28.71 49.04 16.33
CA TYR A 1039 -28.63 47.86 17.17
C TYR A 1039 -30.01 47.23 17.35
N THR A 1040 -30.22 46.05 16.75
CA THR A 1040 -31.49 45.32 16.84
C THR A 1040 -31.34 44.11 17.74
N HIS A 1041 -32.11 44.06 18.83
CA HIS A 1041 -32.09 42.96 19.80
C HIS A 1041 -33.51 42.42 20.04
N ALA A 1042 -33.58 41.23 20.64
CA ALA A 1042 -34.85 40.64 21.09
C ALA A 1042 -35.33 41.31 22.40
N ARG A 1043 -36.65 41.28 22.62
CA ARG A 1043 -37.33 41.67 23.85
C ARG A 1043 -38.52 40.75 24.10
N ARG A 1044 -38.72 40.25 25.31
CA ARG A 1044 -39.96 39.56 25.69
C ARG A 1044 -41.17 40.50 25.61
N ASN A 1045 -42.21 40.06 24.91
CA ASN A 1045 -43.48 40.77 24.81
C ASN A 1045 -44.54 40.28 25.81
N ASP A 1046 -44.25 39.20 26.54
CA ASP A 1046 -45.09 38.57 27.56
C ASP A 1046 -44.67 38.92 29.01
N ASP A 1047 -43.40 39.23 29.28
CA ASP A 1047 -42.94 39.71 30.59
C ASP A 1047 -43.08 41.25 30.71
N SER A 1048 -44.16 41.69 31.35
CA SER A 1048 -44.45 43.12 31.56
C SER A 1048 -43.59 43.78 32.61
N ASP A 1049 -42.86 43.02 33.43
CA ASP A 1049 -42.08 43.55 34.56
C ASP A 1049 -40.66 43.92 34.15
N LEU A 1050 -40.25 43.62 32.92
CA LEU A 1050 -38.96 44.03 32.37
C LEU A 1050 -38.92 45.40 31.70
N VAL A 1051 -37.74 46.01 31.77
CA VAL A 1051 -37.32 47.23 31.10
C VAL A 1051 -35.98 46.99 30.42
N ASP A 1052 -35.99 47.14 29.11
CA ASP A 1052 -34.78 47.13 28.28
C ASP A 1052 -34.34 48.57 28.02
N THR A 1053 -33.10 48.87 28.33
CA THR A 1053 -32.48 50.19 28.17
C THR A 1053 -31.16 50.02 27.43
N ILE A 1054 -30.95 50.75 26.34
CA ILE A 1054 -29.60 50.90 25.79
C ILE A 1054 -28.87 51.96 26.58
N GLU A 1055 -27.70 51.63 27.09
CA GLU A 1055 -26.82 52.60 27.72
C GLU A 1055 -25.54 52.75 26.89
N SER A 1056 -24.97 53.95 26.87
CA SER A 1056 -23.73 54.27 26.16
C SER A 1056 -22.71 54.93 27.09
N THR A 1057 -21.43 54.80 26.73
CA THR A 1057 -20.32 55.51 27.36
C THR A 1057 -19.20 55.76 26.35
N THR A 1058 -18.48 56.87 26.50
CA THR A 1058 -17.24 57.14 25.75
C THR A 1058 -15.99 56.66 26.49
N ASN A 1059 -16.14 56.04 27.66
CA ASN A 1059 -15.03 55.50 28.44
C ASN A 1059 -15.47 54.26 29.24
N LEU A 1060 -15.18 53.08 28.67
CA LEU A 1060 -15.49 51.77 29.23
C LEU A 1060 -14.98 51.57 30.67
N VAL A 1061 -13.87 52.21 31.03
CA VAL A 1061 -13.23 52.11 32.36
C VAL A 1061 -13.93 52.98 33.41
N SER A 1062 -14.64 54.03 33.00
CA SER A 1062 -15.19 55.04 33.92
C SER A 1062 -16.41 54.57 34.72
N GLY A 1063 -17.06 53.48 34.31
CA GLY A 1063 -18.27 52.92 34.94
C GLY A 1063 -19.53 53.81 34.84
N VAL A 1064 -19.44 54.99 34.23
CA VAL A 1064 -20.58 55.89 34.01
C VAL A 1064 -21.20 55.59 32.66
N TRP A 1065 -22.42 55.05 32.70
CA TRP A 1065 -23.23 54.69 31.55
C TRP A 1065 -24.45 55.62 31.49
N THR A 1066 -24.87 56.02 30.29
CA THR A 1066 -26.00 56.94 30.09
C THR A 1066 -26.98 56.42 29.05
N ASN A 1067 -28.29 56.55 29.31
CA ASN A 1067 -29.35 56.19 28.37
C ASN A 1067 -29.82 57.39 27.52
N ALA A 1068 -28.96 58.38 27.33
CA ALA A 1068 -29.25 59.57 26.53
C ALA A 1068 -28.62 59.44 25.14
N GLY A 1069 -29.43 59.55 24.08
CA GLY A 1069 -28.93 59.69 22.71
C GLY A 1069 -29.34 58.61 21.71
N TYR A 1070 -30.08 57.56 22.09
CA TYR A 1070 -30.63 56.58 21.16
C TYR A 1070 -32.13 56.81 20.90
N ALA A 1071 -32.59 56.44 19.71
CA ALA A 1071 -34.00 56.39 19.34
C ALA A 1071 -34.44 54.94 19.11
N VAL A 1072 -35.65 54.57 19.53
CA VAL A 1072 -36.27 53.31 19.13
C VAL A 1072 -36.97 53.54 17.79
N ASP A 1073 -36.34 53.11 16.71
CA ASP A 1073 -36.81 53.33 15.34
C ASP A 1073 -37.95 52.37 14.95
N GLY A 1074 -38.03 51.22 15.60
CA GLY A 1074 -39.10 50.26 15.37
C GLY A 1074 -39.16 49.15 16.40
N ILE A 1075 -40.39 48.67 16.65
CA ILE A 1075 -40.67 47.40 17.33
C ILE A 1075 -41.37 46.52 16.30
N GLN A 1076 -40.68 45.49 15.79
CA GLN A 1076 -41.32 44.46 14.97
C GLN A 1076 -41.92 43.41 15.89
N LYS A 1077 -43.25 43.35 15.89
CA LYS A 1077 -43.99 42.34 16.64
C LYS A 1077 -44.00 41.02 15.88
N ASN A 1078 -43.33 40.02 16.43
CA ASN A 1078 -43.36 38.68 15.88
C ASN A 1078 -44.58 37.91 16.41
N ALA A 1079 -44.93 36.80 15.78
CA ALA A 1079 -46.06 35.95 16.20
C ALA A 1079 -45.72 35.02 17.39
N GLY A 1080 -44.69 35.34 18.18
CA GLY A 1080 -44.18 34.55 19.30
C GLY A 1080 -43.76 35.42 20.48
N THR A 1081 -43.03 34.84 21.43
CA THR A 1081 -42.68 35.40 22.74
C THR A 1081 -41.83 36.68 22.70
N PHE A 1082 -41.12 36.93 21.60
CA PHE A 1082 -40.16 38.03 21.48
C PHE A 1082 -40.52 39.03 20.36
N ASP A 1083 -40.61 40.31 20.70
CA ASP A 1083 -40.58 41.43 19.76
C ASP A 1083 -39.11 41.76 19.41
N ALA A 1084 -38.81 42.20 18.19
CA ALA A 1084 -37.50 42.73 17.82
C ALA A 1084 -37.48 44.26 17.92
N ILE A 1085 -36.54 44.82 18.68
CA ILE A 1085 -36.38 46.26 18.90
C ILE A 1085 -35.11 46.76 18.22
N THR A 1086 -35.26 47.69 17.28
CA THR A 1086 -34.14 48.42 16.68
C THR A 1086 -33.94 49.75 17.37
N ASN A 1087 -32.74 49.95 17.91
CA ASN A 1087 -32.26 51.20 18.49
C ASN A 1087 -31.27 51.85 17.53
N SER A 1088 -31.44 53.13 17.23
CA SER A 1088 -30.54 53.90 16.37
C SER A 1088 -29.73 54.89 17.20
N ILE A 1089 -28.41 54.82 17.06
CA ILE A 1089 -27.40 55.52 17.86
C ILE A 1089 -26.54 56.38 16.92
N PRO A 1090 -26.39 57.69 17.14
CA PRO A 1090 -25.55 58.55 16.30
C PRO A 1090 -24.08 58.09 16.34
N ILE A 1091 -23.44 57.98 15.17
CA ILE A 1091 -21.98 57.71 15.06
C ILE A 1091 -21.19 59.01 14.89
N SER A 1092 -21.49 60.01 15.72
CA SER A 1092 -20.88 61.35 15.65
C SER A 1092 -19.57 61.51 16.42
N ASP A 1093 -19.27 60.57 17.32
CA ASP A 1093 -18.05 60.54 18.14
C ASP A 1093 -17.16 59.38 17.69
N ASP A 1094 -15.83 59.60 17.66
CA ASP A 1094 -14.85 58.63 17.13
C ASP A 1094 -14.76 57.32 17.95
N GLU A 1095 -15.13 57.35 19.23
CA GLU A 1095 -15.19 56.19 20.12
C GLU A 1095 -16.44 56.26 21.02
N THR A 1096 -17.37 55.30 20.89
CA THR A 1096 -18.52 55.14 21.79
C THR A 1096 -18.84 53.65 21.97
N PHE A 1097 -18.95 53.24 23.23
CA PHE A 1097 -19.35 51.90 23.64
C PHE A 1097 -20.83 51.89 24.00
N ILE A 1098 -21.52 50.78 23.72
CA ILE A 1098 -22.93 50.59 24.07
C ILE A 1098 -23.10 49.27 24.83
N ARG A 1099 -24.16 49.18 25.64
CA ARG A 1099 -24.63 47.93 26.23
C ARG A 1099 -26.16 47.90 26.29
N LEU A 1100 -26.72 46.71 26.16
CA LEU A 1100 -28.11 46.43 26.52
C LEU A 1100 -28.17 46.17 28.04
N ARG A 1101 -29.08 46.85 28.73
CA ARG A 1101 -29.40 46.62 30.14
C ARG A 1101 -30.85 46.17 30.23
N ILE A 1102 -31.06 44.95 30.70
CA ILE A 1102 -32.36 44.36 30.98
C ILE A 1102 -32.54 44.32 32.49
N GLU A 1103 -33.61 44.91 33.02
CA GLU A 1103 -33.90 44.90 34.46
C GLU A 1103 -35.38 44.77 34.78
N ARG A 1104 -35.69 44.14 35.93
CA ARG A 1104 -37.05 44.12 36.50
C ARG A 1104 -37.35 45.44 37.21
N LYS A 1105 -38.58 45.92 37.07
CA LYS A 1105 -39.11 47.19 37.64
C LYS A 1105 -39.16 47.25 39.16
#